data_AF-A0A242K3X2-F1
#
_entry.id   AF-A0A242K3X2-F1
#
_cell.length_a   1.000
_cell.length_b   1.000
_cell.length_c   1.000
_cell.angle_alpha   90.00
_cell.angle_beta   90.00
_cell.angle_gamma   90.00
#
_symmetry.space_group_name_H-M   'P 1'
#
loop_
_entity.id
_entity.type
_entity.pdbx_description
1 polymer ?
#
loop_
_entity_poly.entity_id
_entity_poly.type
_entity_poly.pdbx_seq_one_letter_code
_entity_poly.pdbx_strand_id
1 'polypeptide(L)'
;MASIKAMINWMEQRKGKVTYSMASRLGPASYDCSSAVYFSLVAGEFLAAGTMGNTDTLFGHLENSGWKQVNSPQRGDVFVWGSRGASGGAAGHTGIFVDGTSIIHCNYGSNGISIDNYAASRNYSGNPPATVYRNTTASGSVPVAEKVKTPEEKRAWAVADVLNGLGYNFISIAGILGNIDVETGGTMDPDTDQKNGAAYGLVQWDGSSTAVVPPLTRDGRAYVQNMLRAAGISGDYTSAEVQSRLIDWGMFNGQWIGAVEPKSVEGFKNVGDVEQATTAFLKNFERAGTEHHQRRIDAAKRWHNFLSDLPSDFDDFESFETMTNVGSLDFLGIKEGKVVAQGWHFSSDKANETIVFINAETDEELGRVEAPIVLRPDVKEEHPKVIGVENSGFDVSIAVPNDTAVYVKGIRSNGSAVDELIFDKIIIFEQAFDIDIDPYAKSNTKFFFEILEGGKVIKRGTKILNTLSWSNELMYVPTTQITLPIDYIDYINGREEIKLYINKKVFHGIVTDYSLDKENETLSVSLAHVISEWEYRQISTNLAAKNRTVNDIYSTLDFRYPGWNVNYLQDSALRVVDYVYSRQNKLEGLKKTCELTSDLFWRVGFHFGRAVEIGSFGEKKPYIFSTKPSSRQNIRIISEPAITHDFSHVINMATVYGEKSDSGMSSMSLREMYEDKAGQYPEFPVVILKKNINNERGYDYIEFSKLAPNTNLEYSVIDTESIALESGKAIEGSFSFNDLAPFNTEQEEETITDEDRVQAAKTAYDAAVKKLKQSRRSYQISITVEELPEDINVGDKVRLLYDNQQLIVAECSKYMKKILTMDDWFYITNISYEIDSTGMEHNSLTLEKFLRIERESGQQ
;
A
#
# COMPACT_ATOMS: atom_id res chain seq x y z
N MET A 1 -11.72 -29.78 -12.23
CA MET A 1 -11.20 -30.93 -13.00
C MET A 1 -9.79 -30.58 -13.44
N ALA A 2 -8.87 -31.54 -13.48
CA ALA A 2 -7.47 -31.27 -13.78
C ALA A 2 -7.27 -30.60 -15.15
N SER A 3 -6.55 -29.47 -15.17
CA SER A 3 -6.52 -28.52 -16.29
C SER A 3 -5.08 -28.18 -16.73
N ILE A 4 -4.74 -28.59 -17.95
CA ILE A 4 -3.46 -28.23 -18.61
C ILE A 4 -3.38 -26.70 -18.82
N LYS A 5 -4.52 -26.03 -19.07
CA LYS A 5 -4.61 -24.57 -19.22
C LYS A 5 -4.22 -23.87 -17.93
N ALA A 6 -4.82 -24.25 -16.79
CA ALA A 6 -4.52 -23.66 -15.49
C ALA A 6 -3.05 -23.88 -15.07
N MET A 7 -2.51 -25.07 -15.33
CA MET A 7 -1.10 -25.38 -15.10
C MET A 7 -0.16 -24.45 -15.88
N ILE A 8 -0.37 -24.28 -17.19
CA ILE A 8 0.50 -23.40 -18.00
C ILE A 8 0.25 -21.92 -17.70
N ASN A 9 -0.98 -21.50 -17.46
CA ASN A 9 -1.32 -20.12 -17.09
C ASN A 9 -0.61 -19.68 -15.80
N TRP A 10 -0.51 -20.57 -14.81
CA TRP A 10 0.24 -20.29 -13.58
C TRP A 10 1.69 -19.88 -13.86
N MET A 11 2.35 -20.58 -14.79
CA MET A 11 3.72 -20.29 -15.22
C MET A 11 3.79 -18.98 -16.02
N GLU A 12 2.85 -18.76 -16.95
CA GLU A 12 2.81 -17.56 -17.80
C GLU A 12 2.59 -16.28 -16.99
N GLN A 13 1.73 -16.31 -15.97
CA GLN A 13 1.47 -15.16 -15.10
C GLN A 13 2.73 -14.67 -14.35
N ARG A 14 3.66 -15.59 -14.10
CA ARG A 14 4.91 -15.37 -13.33
C ARG A 14 6.13 -15.21 -14.23
N LYS A 15 5.99 -15.40 -15.55
CA LYS A 15 7.05 -15.19 -16.54
C LYS A 15 7.57 -13.76 -16.46
N GLY A 16 8.88 -13.62 -16.26
CA GLY A 16 9.55 -12.32 -16.10
C GLY A 16 9.24 -11.53 -14.81
N LYS A 17 8.44 -12.08 -13.87
CA LYS A 17 8.06 -11.39 -12.61
C LYS A 17 8.67 -12.01 -11.35
N VAL A 18 9.27 -13.19 -11.46
CA VAL A 18 9.84 -13.94 -10.34
C VAL A 18 11.30 -14.28 -10.61
N THR A 19 12.09 -14.45 -9.56
CA THR A 19 13.51 -14.80 -9.69
C THR A 19 13.78 -16.29 -9.52
N TYR A 20 14.90 -16.79 -10.03
CA TYR A 20 15.32 -18.17 -9.82
C TYR A 20 16.06 -18.30 -8.48
N SER A 21 15.59 -19.17 -7.58
CA SER A 21 16.25 -19.46 -6.31
C SER A 21 16.01 -20.89 -5.84
N MET A 22 17.10 -21.63 -5.61
CA MET A 22 17.04 -22.95 -4.96
C MET A 22 16.89 -22.84 -3.43
N ALA A 23 17.27 -21.71 -2.83
CA ALA A 23 17.14 -21.46 -1.39
C ALA A 23 15.73 -20.98 -1.04
N SER A 24 15.19 -20.05 -1.83
CA SER A 24 13.87 -19.43 -1.65
C SER A 24 12.91 -19.96 -2.70
N ARG A 25 12.79 -21.30 -2.80
CA ARG A 25 12.10 -21.97 -3.90
C ARG A 25 10.57 -22.02 -3.79
N LEU A 26 9.98 -21.60 -2.66
CA LEU A 26 8.57 -21.81 -2.34
C LEU A 26 7.67 -20.57 -2.55
N GLY A 27 8.14 -19.57 -3.30
CA GLY A 27 7.41 -18.32 -3.55
C GLY A 27 7.53 -17.29 -2.40
N PRO A 28 6.80 -16.16 -2.51
CA PRO A 28 6.05 -15.73 -3.69
C PRO A 28 6.95 -15.13 -4.80
N ALA A 29 8.11 -14.57 -4.43
CA ALA A 29 8.98 -13.82 -5.33
C ALA A 29 10.05 -14.67 -6.07
N SER A 30 10.22 -15.93 -5.70
CA SER A 30 11.22 -16.81 -6.33
C SER A 30 10.87 -18.29 -6.29
N TYR A 31 11.38 -19.03 -7.27
CA TYR A 31 11.16 -20.48 -7.44
C TYR A 31 12.41 -21.16 -7.99
N ASP A 32 12.49 -22.49 -7.86
CA ASP A 32 13.39 -23.29 -8.69
C ASP A 32 12.60 -24.01 -9.79
N CYS A 33 13.30 -24.72 -10.67
CA CYS A 33 12.69 -25.40 -11.81
C CYS A 33 11.58 -26.38 -11.39
N SER A 34 11.80 -27.13 -10.31
CA SER A 34 10.87 -28.15 -9.84
C SER A 34 9.74 -27.58 -9.00
N SER A 35 9.98 -26.61 -8.12
CA SER A 35 8.92 -25.99 -7.33
C SER A 35 7.95 -25.24 -8.22
N ALA A 36 8.42 -24.55 -9.27
CA ALA A 36 7.56 -23.94 -10.28
C ALA A 36 6.65 -24.97 -10.97
N VAL A 37 7.17 -26.16 -11.29
CA VAL A 37 6.38 -27.27 -11.85
C VAL A 37 5.39 -27.85 -10.82
N TYR A 38 5.77 -27.98 -9.54
CA TYR A 38 4.85 -28.44 -8.50
C TYR A 38 3.69 -27.47 -8.28
N PHE A 39 3.97 -26.16 -8.15
CA PHE A 39 2.90 -25.17 -7.98
C PHE A 39 1.97 -25.08 -9.20
N SER A 40 2.52 -25.18 -10.42
CA SER A 40 1.68 -25.23 -11.62
C SER A 40 0.86 -26.53 -11.71
N LEU A 41 1.40 -27.68 -11.33
CA LEU A 41 0.64 -28.93 -11.27
C LEU A 41 -0.48 -28.88 -10.22
N VAL A 42 -0.24 -28.23 -9.07
CA VAL A 42 -1.27 -27.97 -8.04
C VAL A 42 -2.33 -27.01 -8.56
N ALA A 43 -1.93 -25.91 -9.21
CA ALA A 43 -2.86 -24.96 -9.83
C ALA A 43 -3.69 -25.62 -10.96
N GLY A 44 -3.13 -26.63 -11.63
CA GLY A 44 -3.83 -27.46 -12.61
C GLY A 44 -4.62 -28.63 -12.00
N GLU A 45 -4.74 -28.74 -10.68
CA GLU A 45 -5.37 -29.87 -9.95
C GLU A 45 -4.81 -31.26 -10.34
N PHE A 46 -3.60 -31.34 -10.89
CA PHE A 46 -2.90 -32.60 -11.18
C PHE A 46 -2.21 -33.18 -9.94
N LEU A 47 -2.00 -32.34 -8.91
CA LEU A 47 -1.51 -32.70 -7.59
C LEU A 47 -2.36 -32.01 -6.53
N ALA A 48 -2.52 -32.63 -5.36
CA ALA A 48 -3.27 -32.04 -4.25
C ALA A 48 -2.55 -30.80 -3.68
N ALA A 49 -3.31 -29.84 -3.17
CA ALA A 49 -2.77 -28.66 -2.49
C ALA A 49 -1.79 -29.07 -1.37
N GLY A 50 -0.66 -28.36 -1.26
CA GLY A 50 0.43 -28.69 -0.34
C GLY A 50 1.41 -29.77 -0.83
N THR A 51 1.16 -30.40 -1.99
CA THR A 51 2.13 -31.34 -2.59
C THR A 51 3.38 -30.60 -3.06
N MET A 52 4.53 -30.95 -2.51
CA MET A 52 5.81 -30.35 -2.88
C MET A 52 6.92 -31.40 -2.91
N GLY A 53 7.89 -31.21 -3.78
CA GLY A 53 9.03 -32.09 -3.93
C GLY A 53 10.19 -31.41 -4.63
N ASN A 54 11.07 -32.20 -5.22
CA ASN A 54 12.17 -31.77 -6.07
C ASN A 54 12.14 -32.53 -7.41
N THR A 55 13.09 -32.24 -8.30
CA THR A 55 13.18 -32.87 -9.62
C THR A 55 13.26 -34.41 -9.56
N ASP A 56 13.87 -34.98 -8.52
CA ASP A 56 14.02 -36.44 -8.38
C ASP A 56 12.74 -37.11 -7.89
N THR A 57 12.03 -36.50 -6.93
CA THR A 57 10.72 -36.99 -6.47
C THR A 57 9.62 -36.81 -7.52
N LEU A 58 9.80 -35.87 -8.45
CA LEU A 58 8.84 -35.57 -9.51
C LEU A 58 8.57 -36.78 -10.42
N PHE A 59 9.58 -37.62 -10.67
CA PHE A 59 9.40 -38.89 -11.39
C PHE A 59 8.28 -39.73 -10.75
N GLY A 60 8.40 -39.99 -9.45
CA GLY A 60 7.44 -40.82 -8.73
C GLY A 60 6.09 -40.13 -8.55
N HIS A 61 6.06 -38.82 -8.29
CA HIS A 61 4.80 -38.09 -8.11
C HIS A 61 3.97 -38.05 -9.41
N LEU A 62 4.59 -37.85 -10.57
CA LEU A 62 3.88 -37.88 -11.86
C LEU A 62 3.32 -39.28 -12.14
N GLU A 63 4.13 -40.33 -11.95
CA GLU A 63 3.72 -41.73 -12.18
C GLU A 63 2.58 -42.15 -11.24
N ASN A 64 2.68 -41.81 -9.96
CA ASN A 64 1.64 -42.07 -8.96
C ASN A 64 0.33 -41.30 -9.26
N SER A 65 0.43 -40.14 -9.91
CA SER A 65 -0.70 -39.34 -10.37
C SER A 65 -1.19 -39.71 -11.78
N GLY A 66 -0.81 -40.87 -12.32
CA GLY A 66 -1.37 -41.41 -13.57
C GLY A 66 -0.72 -40.89 -14.86
N TRP A 67 0.40 -40.18 -14.77
CA TRP A 67 1.15 -39.74 -15.94
C TRP A 67 2.01 -40.87 -16.50
N LYS A 68 2.12 -40.95 -17.83
CA LYS A 68 2.89 -41.98 -18.55
C LYS A 68 3.99 -41.35 -19.40
N GLN A 69 5.08 -42.08 -19.57
CA GLN A 69 6.19 -41.63 -20.39
C GLN A 69 5.83 -41.64 -21.88
N VAL A 70 6.26 -40.62 -22.61
CA VAL A 70 6.04 -40.45 -24.05
C VAL A 70 7.32 -40.03 -24.77
N ASN A 71 7.40 -40.32 -26.07
CA ASN A 71 8.57 -40.00 -26.90
C ASN A 71 8.35 -38.80 -27.85
N SER A 72 7.10 -38.36 -28.02
CA SER A 72 6.73 -37.25 -28.92
C SER A 72 6.02 -36.16 -28.10
N PRO A 73 6.75 -35.13 -27.65
CA PRO A 73 6.21 -34.10 -26.77
C PRO A 73 5.06 -33.31 -27.42
N GLN A 74 4.10 -32.90 -26.60
CA GLN A 74 3.03 -31.98 -26.96
C GLN A 74 2.80 -30.96 -25.84
N ARG A 75 2.00 -29.93 -26.13
CA ARG A 75 1.59 -28.94 -25.13
C ARG A 75 0.98 -29.62 -23.89
N GLY A 76 1.48 -29.27 -22.72
CA GLY A 76 1.06 -29.81 -21.43
C GLY A 76 1.87 -31.01 -20.93
N ASP A 77 2.78 -31.56 -21.74
CA ASP A 77 3.68 -32.60 -21.25
C ASP A 77 4.74 -32.00 -20.31
N VAL A 78 5.10 -32.74 -19.26
CA VAL A 78 6.16 -32.35 -18.31
C VAL A 78 7.43 -33.09 -18.64
N PHE A 79 8.54 -32.37 -18.85
CA PHE A 79 9.85 -32.98 -19.05
C PHE A 79 10.65 -32.99 -17.75
N VAL A 80 11.40 -34.05 -17.52
CA VAL A 80 12.37 -34.16 -16.43
C VAL A 80 13.72 -34.54 -17.01
N TRP A 81 14.71 -33.66 -16.85
CA TRP A 81 16.11 -33.89 -17.15
C TRP A 81 16.84 -34.38 -15.91
N GLY A 82 17.56 -35.50 -16.05
CA GLY A 82 18.30 -36.14 -14.98
C GLY A 82 18.05 -37.65 -14.93
N SER A 83 18.85 -38.35 -14.12
CA SER A 83 18.69 -39.78 -13.86
C SER A 83 17.93 -39.99 -12.54
N ARG A 84 16.95 -40.88 -12.52
CA ARG A 84 16.17 -41.21 -11.32
C ARG A 84 17.09 -41.63 -10.17
N GLY A 85 16.90 -41.07 -8.98
CA GLY A 85 17.73 -41.29 -7.80
C GLY A 85 18.99 -40.43 -7.76
N ALA A 86 19.20 -39.55 -8.74
CA ALA A 86 20.40 -38.72 -8.89
C ALA A 86 20.11 -37.32 -9.47
N SER A 87 18.84 -36.88 -9.49
CA SER A 87 18.42 -35.59 -10.10
C SER A 87 18.21 -34.45 -9.09
N GLY A 88 18.72 -34.58 -7.86
CA GLY A 88 18.58 -33.57 -6.81
C GLY A 88 19.45 -32.33 -7.02
N GLY A 89 18.97 -31.17 -6.57
CA GLY A 89 19.71 -29.90 -6.66
C GLY A 89 20.02 -29.51 -8.11
N ALA A 90 21.25 -29.09 -8.38
CA ALA A 90 21.69 -28.69 -9.72
C ALA A 90 21.84 -29.85 -10.73
N ALA A 91 21.69 -31.10 -10.29
CA ALA A 91 21.86 -32.29 -11.14
C ALA A 91 20.63 -32.64 -11.99
N GLY A 92 19.51 -31.94 -11.81
CA GLY A 92 18.27 -32.14 -12.56
C GLY A 92 17.59 -30.83 -12.95
N HIS A 93 16.75 -30.90 -13.97
CA HIS A 93 15.98 -29.75 -14.45
C HIS A 93 14.61 -30.19 -14.98
N THR A 94 13.58 -29.36 -14.86
CA THR A 94 12.21 -29.73 -15.26
C THR A 94 11.43 -28.51 -15.74
N GLY A 95 10.36 -28.76 -16.49
CA GLY A 95 9.48 -27.75 -17.04
C GLY A 95 8.34 -28.36 -17.86
N ILE A 96 7.60 -27.50 -18.56
CA ILE A 96 6.36 -27.89 -19.24
C ILE A 96 6.47 -27.52 -20.71
N PHE A 97 6.08 -28.42 -21.61
CA PHE A 97 5.94 -28.11 -23.03
C PHE A 97 4.74 -27.18 -23.26
N VAL A 98 4.96 -26.05 -23.93
CA VAL A 98 3.88 -25.14 -24.36
C VAL A 98 3.41 -25.41 -25.80
N ASP A 99 4.22 -26.15 -26.56
CA ASP A 99 3.92 -26.73 -27.86
C ASP A 99 4.83 -27.98 -28.06
N GLY A 100 4.94 -28.53 -29.28
CA GLY A 100 5.80 -29.69 -29.55
C GLY A 100 7.32 -29.44 -29.52
N THR A 101 7.76 -28.19 -29.34
CA THR A 101 9.15 -27.74 -29.52
C THR A 101 9.62 -26.73 -28.46
N SER A 102 8.71 -26.01 -27.81
CA SER A 102 9.01 -24.97 -26.82
C SER A 102 8.60 -25.38 -25.42
N ILE A 103 9.36 -24.93 -24.42
CA ILE A 103 9.13 -25.22 -23.01
C ILE A 103 9.04 -23.94 -22.18
N ILE A 104 8.15 -23.92 -21.19
CA ILE A 104 8.11 -22.93 -20.12
C ILE A 104 8.72 -23.54 -18.84
N HIS A 105 9.69 -22.84 -18.25
CA HIS A 105 10.41 -23.35 -17.09
C HIS A 105 11.08 -22.23 -16.29
N CYS A 106 11.22 -22.44 -14.97
CA CYS A 106 12.02 -21.57 -14.12
C CYS A 106 13.50 -21.99 -14.21
N ASN A 107 14.40 -21.08 -14.57
CA ASN A 107 15.82 -21.40 -14.75
C ASN A 107 16.76 -20.26 -14.38
N TYR A 108 18.01 -20.66 -14.10
CA TYR A 108 19.08 -19.76 -13.71
C TYR A 108 19.48 -18.78 -14.82
N GLY A 109 19.55 -19.23 -16.08
CA GLY A 109 20.01 -18.42 -17.21
C GLY A 109 19.15 -17.18 -17.45
N SER A 110 17.84 -17.32 -17.30
CA SER A 110 16.86 -16.23 -17.42
C SER A 110 16.53 -15.56 -16.08
N ASN A 111 17.16 -15.97 -14.98
CA ASN A 111 16.86 -15.55 -13.61
C ASN A 111 15.35 -15.51 -13.30
N GLY A 112 14.62 -16.58 -13.62
CA GLY A 112 13.17 -16.61 -13.46
C GLY A 112 12.50 -17.60 -14.40
N ILE A 113 11.19 -17.41 -14.63
CA ILE A 113 10.43 -18.21 -15.61
C ILE A 113 10.58 -17.59 -17.01
N SER A 114 10.97 -18.42 -17.99
CA SER A 114 11.08 -18.07 -19.41
C SER A 114 10.50 -19.17 -20.31
N ILE A 115 10.30 -18.83 -21.59
CA ILE A 115 9.96 -19.78 -22.65
C ILE A 115 11.16 -19.92 -23.56
N ASP A 116 11.61 -21.16 -23.75
CA ASP A 116 12.81 -21.47 -24.52
C ASP A 116 12.57 -22.67 -25.45
N ASN A 117 13.36 -22.77 -26.53
CA ASN A 117 13.30 -23.94 -27.40
C ASN A 117 13.90 -25.18 -26.72
N TYR A 118 13.15 -26.27 -26.63
CA TYR A 118 13.54 -27.47 -25.89
C TYR A 118 14.86 -28.08 -26.37
N ALA A 119 15.02 -28.24 -27.69
CA ALA A 119 16.20 -28.86 -28.26
C ALA A 119 17.46 -28.01 -28.03
N ALA A 120 17.33 -26.69 -28.18
CA ALA A 120 18.41 -25.74 -27.91
C ALA A 120 18.81 -25.74 -26.43
N SER A 121 17.83 -25.64 -25.51
CA SER A 121 18.07 -25.61 -24.07
C SER A 121 18.68 -26.93 -23.56
N ARG A 122 18.24 -28.06 -24.12
CA ARG A 122 18.80 -29.38 -23.79
C ARG A 122 20.23 -29.54 -24.30
N ASN A 123 20.52 -29.05 -25.51
CA ASN A 123 21.87 -29.06 -26.06
C ASN A 123 22.83 -28.19 -25.24
N TYR A 124 22.39 -26.98 -24.87
CA TYR A 124 23.15 -26.06 -24.01
C TYR A 124 23.47 -26.69 -22.64
N SER A 125 22.54 -27.51 -22.12
CA SER A 125 22.70 -28.22 -20.85
C SER A 125 23.52 -29.52 -20.95
N GLY A 126 24.19 -29.77 -22.08
CA GLY A 126 25.05 -30.96 -22.28
C GLY A 126 24.30 -32.25 -22.62
N ASN A 127 23.09 -32.15 -23.18
CA ASN A 127 22.23 -33.28 -23.55
C ASN A 127 21.94 -34.28 -22.41
N PRO A 128 21.42 -33.82 -21.26
CA PRO A 128 21.14 -34.69 -20.12
C PRO A 128 20.11 -35.78 -20.47
N PRO A 129 20.14 -36.93 -19.77
CA PRO A 129 19.05 -37.91 -19.86
C PRO A 129 17.71 -37.22 -19.64
N ALA A 130 16.73 -37.49 -20.48
CA ALA A 130 15.44 -36.80 -20.46
C ALA A 130 14.31 -37.80 -20.51
N THR A 131 13.32 -37.59 -19.65
CA THR A 131 12.05 -38.32 -19.63
C THR A 131 10.91 -37.33 -19.80
N VAL A 132 9.94 -37.62 -20.66
CA VAL A 132 8.77 -36.74 -20.88
C VAL A 132 7.52 -37.49 -20.45
N TYR A 133 6.69 -36.84 -19.64
CA TYR A 133 5.47 -37.38 -19.08
C TYR A 133 4.23 -36.71 -19.67
N ARG A 134 3.20 -37.51 -19.92
CA ARG A 134 1.88 -37.09 -20.36
C ARG A 134 0.82 -37.61 -19.41
N ASN A 135 -0.13 -36.77 -19.00
CA ASN A 135 -1.28 -37.24 -18.24
C ASN A 135 -2.19 -38.10 -19.14
N THR A 136 -2.55 -39.31 -18.68
CA THR A 136 -3.43 -40.24 -19.41
C THR A 136 -4.82 -40.42 -18.79
N THR A 137 -5.08 -39.72 -17.68
CA THR A 137 -6.34 -39.73 -16.91
C THR A 137 -7.29 -38.58 -17.26
N ALA A 138 -6.86 -37.65 -18.12
CA ALA A 138 -7.79 -36.82 -18.89
C ALA A 138 -8.51 -37.74 -19.88
N SER A 139 -9.72 -38.17 -19.54
CA SER A 139 -10.48 -39.15 -20.30
C SER A 139 -10.84 -38.62 -21.69
N GLY A 140 -10.23 -39.21 -22.72
CA GLY A 140 -10.91 -39.50 -23.98
C GLY A 140 -11.34 -38.33 -24.85
N SER A 141 -10.44 -37.39 -25.15
CA SER A 141 -10.54 -36.61 -26.37
C SER A 141 -9.65 -37.22 -27.45
N VAL A 142 -10.28 -37.62 -28.56
CA VAL A 142 -9.56 -37.72 -29.83
C VAL A 142 -8.93 -36.35 -30.08
N PRO A 143 -7.61 -36.23 -30.35
CA PRO A 143 -6.98 -34.93 -30.59
C PRO A 143 -7.78 -34.16 -31.65
N VAL A 144 -7.96 -32.85 -31.48
CA VAL A 144 -8.63 -31.96 -32.47
C VAL A 144 -8.14 -32.24 -33.90
N ALA A 145 -6.86 -32.57 -34.03
CA ALA A 145 -6.20 -32.94 -35.28
C ALA A 145 -6.83 -34.14 -36.03
N GLU A 146 -7.57 -35.03 -35.36
CA GLU A 146 -8.26 -36.17 -35.99
C GLU A 146 -9.71 -35.85 -36.43
N LYS A 147 -10.36 -34.80 -35.87
CA LYS A 147 -11.70 -34.34 -36.28
C LYS A 147 -11.67 -33.18 -37.28
N VAL A 148 -10.63 -32.36 -37.27
CA VAL A 148 -10.41 -31.27 -38.23
C VAL A 148 -9.64 -31.79 -39.44
N LYS A 149 -10.35 -32.18 -40.50
CA LYS A 149 -9.81 -32.96 -41.61
C LYS A 149 -9.53 -32.11 -42.84
N THR A 150 -10.45 -31.22 -43.20
CA THR A 150 -10.33 -30.45 -44.44
C THR A 150 -9.53 -29.16 -44.25
N PRO A 151 -8.91 -28.61 -45.30
CA PRO A 151 -8.23 -27.32 -45.23
C PRO A 151 -9.14 -26.18 -44.73
N GLU A 152 -10.43 -26.22 -45.09
CA GLU A 152 -11.42 -25.23 -44.66
C GLU A 152 -11.71 -25.35 -43.17
N GLU A 153 -11.89 -26.57 -42.65
CA GLU A 153 -12.07 -26.83 -41.22
C GLU A 153 -10.86 -26.38 -40.40
N LYS A 154 -9.63 -26.56 -40.92
CA LYS A 154 -8.39 -26.11 -40.27
C LYS A 154 -8.33 -24.59 -40.15
N ARG A 155 -8.70 -23.89 -41.22
CA ARG A 155 -8.72 -22.41 -41.22
C ARG A 155 -9.86 -21.87 -40.34
N ALA A 156 -11.04 -22.47 -40.41
CA ALA A 156 -12.16 -22.12 -39.54
C ALA A 156 -11.81 -22.36 -38.06
N TRP A 157 -11.11 -23.45 -37.74
CA TRP A 157 -10.58 -23.71 -36.41
C TRP A 157 -9.59 -22.63 -35.97
N ALA A 158 -8.66 -22.22 -36.83
CA ALA A 158 -7.65 -21.21 -36.48
C ALA A 158 -8.30 -19.85 -36.16
N VAL A 159 -9.36 -19.50 -36.88
CA VAL A 159 -10.17 -18.32 -36.59
C VAL A 159 -10.89 -18.46 -35.25
N ALA A 160 -11.55 -19.61 -35.02
CA ALA A 160 -12.29 -19.87 -33.79
C ALA A 160 -11.40 -19.88 -32.54
N ASP A 161 -10.22 -20.48 -32.60
CA ASP A 161 -9.27 -20.55 -31.49
C ASP A 161 -8.79 -19.15 -31.06
N VAL A 162 -8.43 -18.32 -32.04
CA VAL A 162 -8.01 -16.93 -31.79
C VAL A 162 -9.14 -16.10 -31.21
N LEU A 163 -10.33 -16.13 -31.84
CA LEU A 163 -11.45 -15.31 -31.40
C LEU A 163 -12.00 -15.76 -30.05
N ASN A 164 -12.00 -17.06 -29.75
CA ASN A 164 -12.31 -17.54 -28.42
C ASN A 164 -11.34 -16.97 -27.37
N GLY A 165 -10.04 -17.03 -27.63
CA GLY A 165 -9.03 -16.43 -26.75
C GLY A 165 -9.20 -14.93 -26.54
N LEU A 166 -9.94 -14.25 -27.42
CA LEU A 166 -10.28 -12.82 -27.36
C LEU A 166 -11.70 -12.57 -26.80
N GLY A 167 -12.36 -13.61 -26.29
CA GLY A 167 -13.58 -13.54 -25.52
C GLY A 167 -14.88 -13.58 -26.33
N TYR A 168 -14.85 -14.08 -27.57
CA TYR A 168 -16.07 -14.33 -28.34
C TYR A 168 -16.68 -15.67 -27.96
N ASN A 169 -17.98 -15.67 -27.66
CA ASN A 169 -18.69 -16.92 -27.47
C ASN A 169 -18.85 -17.68 -28.79
N PHE A 170 -19.23 -18.94 -28.66
CA PHE A 170 -19.36 -19.87 -29.75
C PHE A 170 -20.32 -19.43 -30.87
N ILE A 171 -21.43 -18.80 -30.49
CA ILE A 171 -22.49 -18.34 -31.39
C ILE A 171 -22.01 -17.14 -32.20
N SER A 172 -21.28 -16.23 -31.56
CA SER A 172 -20.65 -15.08 -32.19
C SER A 172 -19.55 -15.50 -33.17
N ILE A 173 -18.71 -16.47 -32.78
CA ILE A 173 -17.70 -17.06 -33.67
C ILE A 173 -18.37 -17.70 -34.88
N ALA A 174 -19.44 -18.48 -34.69
CA ALA A 174 -20.18 -19.09 -35.80
C ALA A 174 -20.76 -18.03 -36.76
N GLY A 175 -21.27 -16.90 -36.24
CA GLY A 175 -21.73 -15.78 -37.04
C GLY A 175 -20.62 -15.12 -37.87
N ILE A 176 -19.42 -14.97 -37.31
CA ILE A 176 -18.23 -14.49 -38.04
C ILE A 176 -17.83 -15.49 -39.13
N LEU A 177 -17.70 -16.77 -38.79
CA LEU A 177 -17.30 -17.81 -39.73
C LEU A 177 -18.29 -17.93 -40.90
N GLY A 178 -19.59 -17.78 -40.65
CA GLY A 178 -20.60 -17.78 -41.72
C GLY A 178 -20.48 -16.60 -42.69
N ASN A 179 -19.97 -15.45 -42.23
CA ASN A 179 -19.66 -14.32 -43.09
C ASN A 179 -18.37 -14.57 -43.89
N ILE A 180 -17.29 -15.01 -43.24
CA ILE A 180 -16.01 -15.37 -43.87
C ILE A 180 -16.21 -16.44 -44.95
N ASP A 181 -17.08 -17.42 -44.70
CA ASP A 181 -17.40 -18.48 -45.65
C ASP A 181 -17.91 -17.91 -46.97
N VAL A 182 -18.84 -16.97 -46.92
CA VAL A 182 -19.41 -16.36 -48.13
C VAL A 182 -18.40 -15.45 -48.82
N GLU A 183 -17.62 -14.69 -48.06
CA GLU A 183 -16.58 -13.79 -48.58
C GLU A 183 -15.45 -14.53 -49.30
N THR A 184 -15.06 -15.70 -48.79
CA THR A 184 -13.99 -16.52 -49.38
C THR A 184 -14.51 -17.56 -50.39
N GLY A 185 -15.81 -17.60 -50.65
CA GLY A 185 -16.43 -18.59 -51.54
C GLY A 185 -16.43 -20.03 -50.98
N GLY A 186 -16.35 -20.18 -49.66
CA GLY A 186 -16.40 -21.43 -48.91
C GLY A 186 -15.03 -22.05 -48.63
N THR A 187 -13.94 -21.42 -49.07
CA THR A 187 -12.58 -21.92 -48.85
C THR A 187 -12.06 -21.57 -47.46
N MET A 188 -12.59 -20.54 -46.81
CA MET A 188 -12.04 -19.96 -45.58
C MET A 188 -10.58 -19.51 -45.74
N ASP A 189 -10.11 -19.29 -46.97
CA ASP A 189 -8.71 -19.00 -47.27
C ASP A 189 -8.38 -17.52 -47.02
N PRO A 190 -7.55 -17.18 -46.03
CA PRO A 190 -7.10 -15.81 -45.77
C PRO A 190 -6.30 -15.20 -46.93
N ASP A 191 -5.79 -16.00 -47.87
CA ASP A 191 -5.08 -15.52 -49.07
C ASP A 191 -5.99 -15.39 -50.30
N THR A 192 -7.23 -14.95 -50.10
CA THR A 192 -8.23 -14.79 -51.18
C THR A 192 -8.26 -13.36 -51.73
N ASP A 193 -7.88 -13.20 -53.01
CA ASP A 193 -8.10 -11.97 -53.77
C ASP A 193 -9.53 -11.90 -54.34
N GLN A 194 -10.14 -10.71 -54.29
CA GLN A 194 -11.42 -10.47 -54.94
C GLN A 194 -11.30 -10.59 -56.47
N LYS A 195 -12.19 -11.36 -57.11
CA LYS A 195 -12.21 -11.49 -58.57
C LYS A 195 -12.55 -10.16 -59.24
N ASN A 196 -11.59 -9.58 -59.96
CA ASN A 196 -11.68 -8.28 -60.63
C ASN A 196 -12.01 -7.10 -59.69
N GLY A 197 -11.62 -7.20 -58.42
CA GLY A 197 -11.95 -6.22 -57.38
C GLY A 197 -10.74 -5.76 -56.57
N ALA A 198 -10.98 -4.94 -55.55
CA ALA A 198 -9.94 -4.32 -54.71
C ALA A 198 -9.81 -4.98 -53.32
N ALA A 199 -10.72 -5.89 -52.98
CA ALA A 199 -10.78 -6.50 -51.66
C ALA A 199 -9.86 -7.72 -51.50
N TYR A 200 -9.46 -8.02 -50.26
CA TYR A 200 -8.58 -9.12 -49.94
C TYR A 200 -8.83 -9.69 -48.53
N GLY A 201 -8.63 -11.01 -48.36
CA GLY A 201 -8.61 -11.66 -47.04
C GLY A 201 -9.93 -12.28 -46.59
N LEU A 202 -9.96 -12.73 -45.33
CA LEU A 202 -11.06 -13.50 -44.71
C LEU A 202 -12.42 -12.82 -44.82
N VAL A 203 -12.45 -11.50 -44.63
CA VAL A 203 -13.65 -10.66 -44.68
C VAL A 203 -13.65 -9.71 -45.89
N GLN A 204 -12.81 -10.00 -46.89
CA GLN A 204 -12.66 -9.18 -48.10
C GLN A 204 -12.49 -7.67 -47.77
N TRP A 205 -11.41 -7.34 -47.05
CA TRP A 205 -11.08 -5.96 -46.67
C TRP A 205 -10.90 -5.06 -47.91
N ASP A 206 -11.71 -4.01 -48.02
CA ASP A 206 -11.68 -3.05 -49.14
C ASP A 206 -11.25 -1.65 -48.71
N GLY A 207 -10.04 -1.24 -49.13
CA GLY A 207 -9.48 0.09 -48.86
C GLY A 207 -9.71 1.12 -49.96
N SER A 208 -10.51 0.80 -51.00
CA SER A 208 -10.56 1.59 -52.24
C SER A 208 -11.49 2.80 -52.18
N SER A 209 -12.49 2.77 -51.29
CA SER A 209 -13.52 3.81 -51.19
C SER A 209 -13.87 4.22 -49.76
N THR A 210 -13.77 3.30 -48.80
CA THR A 210 -14.13 3.54 -47.38
C THR A 210 -13.06 2.98 -46.43
N ALA A 211 -11.80 3.40 -46.63
CA ALA A 211 -10.69 2.96 -45.79
C ALA A 211 -10.78 3.54 -44.37
N VAL A 212 -10.87 2.65 -43.38
CA VAL A 212 -10.75 2.97 -41.95
C VAL A 212 -9.33 3.40 -41.59
N VAL A 213 -8.32 2.88 -42.30
CA VAL A 213 -6.91 3.23 -42.15
C VAL A 213 -6.39 3.88 -43.44
N PRO A 214 -5.97 5.17 -43.43
CA PRO A 214 -5.44 5.81 -44.62
C PRO A 214 -4.03 5.30 -44.99
N PRO A 215 -3.59 5.42 -46.26
CA PRO A 215 -4.29 6.03 -47.39
C PRO A 215 -5.23 5.05 -48.13
N LEU A 216 -6.20 5.59 -48.86
CA LEU A 216 -7.04 4.82 -49.78
C LEU A 216 -6.17 4.09 -50.82
N THR A 217 -6.49 2.83 -51.09
CA THR A 217 -5.76 1.99 -52.05
C THR A 217 -6.69 1.00 -52.73
N ARG A 218 -6.45 0.72 -54.02
CA ARG A 218 -7.14 -0.35 -54.77
C ARG A 218 -6.45 -1.71 -54.67
N ASP A 219 -5.33 -1.76 -53.95
CA ASP A 219 -4.61 -2.99 -53.65
C ASP A 219 -5.00 -3.46 -52.24
N GLY A 220 -5.88 -4.47 -52.17
CA GLY A 220 -6.39 -5.03 -50.91
C GLY A 220 -5.30 -5.67 -50.04
N ARG A 221 -4.24 -6.23 -50.65
CA ARG A 221 -3.12 -6.80 -49.91
C ARG A 221 -2.32 -5.71 -49.21
N ALA A 222 -2.05 -4.61 -49.91
CA ALA A 222 -1.44 -3.42 -49.32
C ALA A 222 -2.32 -2.83 -48.20
N TYR A 223 -3.65 -2.86 -48.38
CA TYR A 223 -4.59 -2.37 -47.38
C TYR A 223 -4.54 -3.19 -46.08
N VAL A 224 -4.63 -4.52 -46.15
CA VAL A 224 -4.53 -5.39 -44.96
C VAL A 224 -3.21 -5.19 -44.23
N GLN A 225 -2.09 -5.06 -44.94
CA GLN A 225 -0.78 -4.80 -44.33
C GLN A 225 -0.71 -3.43 -43.63
N ASN A 226 -1.39 -2.40 -44.17
CA ASN A 226 -1.49 -1.10 -43.50
C ASN A 226 -2.32 -1.19 -42.22
N MET A 227 -3.44 -1.92 -42.25
CA MET A 227 -4.27 -2.13 -41.07
C MET A 227 -3.52 -2.91 -39.99
N LEU A 228 -2.79 -3.98 -40.34
CA LEU A 228 -1.94 -4.72 -39.39
C LEU A 228 -0.89 -3.83 -38.73
N ARG A 229 -0.28 -2.94 -39.51
CA ARG A 229 0.70 -1.96 -38.99
C ARG A 229 0.05 -0.97 -38.03
N ALA A 230 -1.13 -0.46 -38.35
CA ALA A 230 -1.89 0.44 -37.47
C ALA A 230 -2.33 -0.26 -36.18
N ALA A 231 -2.67 -1.56 -36.27
CA ALA A 231 -3.06 -2.39 -35.14
C ALA A 231 -1.88 -2.89 -34.29
N GLY A 232 -0.63 -2.69 -34.73
CA GLY A 232 0.55 -3.25 -34.06
C GLY A 232 0.64 -4.79 -34.12
N ILE A 233 -0.11 -5.43 -35.01
CA ILE A 233 -0.15 -6.89 -35.15
C ILE A 233 0.99 -7.33 -36.07
N SER A 234 1.90 -8.14 -35.52
CA SER A 234 3.02 -8.73 -36.26
C SER A 234 2.69 -10.16 -36.70
N GLY A 235 3.09 -10.55 -37.91
CA GLY A 235 2.91 -11.91 -38.42
C GLY A 235 2.72 -11.96 -39.93
N ASP A 236 2.48 -13.16 -40.46
CA ASP A 236 2.15 -13.37 -41.87
C ASP A 236 0.72 -12.89 -42.15
N TYR A 237 0.58 -11.82 -42.93
CA TYR A 237 -0.72 -11.24 -43.30
C TYR A 237 -1.60 -12.19 -44.12
N THR A 238 -1.04 -13.27 -44.66
CA THR A 238 -1.77 -14.33 -45.37
C THR A 238 -2.26 -15.45 -44.45
N SER A 239 -2.05 -15.36 -43.12
CA SER A 239 -2.50 -16.37 -42.17
C SER A 239 -3.87 -16.07 -41.54
N ALA A 240 -4.60 -17.13 -41.19
CA ALA A 240 -5.93 -17.01 -40.61
C ALA A 240 -5.86 -16.42 -39.19
N GLU A 241 -4.83 -16.77 -38.43
CA GLU A 241 -4.60 -16.32 -37.06
C GLU A 241 -4.35 -14.80 -37.01
N VAL A 242 -3.50 -14.30 -37.91
CA VAL A 242 -3.15 -12.87 -37.98
C VAL A 242 -4.35 -12.04 -38.44
N GLN A 243 -5.07 -12.50 -39.47
CA GLN A 243 -6.28 -11.79 -39.91
C GLN A 243 -7.42 -11.89 -38.89
N SER A 244 -7.49 -12.94 -38.06
CA SER A 244 -8.49 -13.03 -36.98
C SER A 244 -8.27 -12.02 -35.87
N ARG A 245 -7.00 -11.78 -35.48
CA ARG A 245 -6.65 -10.67 -34.58
C ARG A 245 -7.01 -9.32 -35.20
N LEU A 246 -6.85 -9.19 -36.51
CA LEU A 246 -7.22 -7.98 -37.24
C LEU A 246 -8.74 -7.77 -37.28
N ILE A 247 -9.53 -8.84 -37.38
CA ILE A 247 -11.00 -8.78 -37.27
C ILE A 247 -11.39 -8.22 -35.89
N ASP A 248 -10.89 -8.80 -34.78
CA ASP A 248 -11.18 -8.28 -33.43
C ASP A 248 -10.74 -6.81 -33.28
N TRP A 249 -9.54 -6.45 -33.75
CA TRP A 249 -9.10 -5.05 -33.76
C TRP A 249 -10.07 -4.14 -34.54
N GLY A 250 -10.51 -4.57 -35.73
CA GLY A 250 -11.46 -3.82 -36.55
C GLY A 250 -12.80 -3.59 -35.85
N MET A 251 -13.25 -4.52 -35.00
CA MET A 251 -14.50 -4.38 -34.25
C MET A 251 -14.47 -3.13 -33.35
N PHE A 252 -13.32 -2.78 -32.79
CA PHE A 252 -13.17 -1.61 -31.90
C PHE A 252 -12.65 -0.36 -32.61
N ASN A 253 -12.19 -0.48 -33.85
CA ASN A 253 -11.47 0.59 -34.56
C ASN A 253 -12.19 1.01 -35.84
N GLY A 254 -13.50 1.26 -35.75
CA GLY A 254 -14.27 1.92 -36.82
C GLY A 254 -14.90 1.00 -37.87
N GLN A 255 -14.60 -0.31 -37.87
CA GLN A 255 -15.30 -1.25 -38.76
C GLN A 255 -16.69 -1.61 -38.22
N TRP A 256 -16.88 -1.71 -36.91
CA TRP A 256 -18.20 -1.96 -36.30
C TRP A 256 -18.98 -0.65 -36.09
N ILE A 257 -20.18 -0.53 -36.69
CA ILE A 257 -20.97 0.71 -36.64
C ILE A 257 -22.23 0.66 -35.76
N GLY A 258 -22.59 -0.50 -35.22
CA GLY A 258 -23.76 -0.65 -34.34
C GLY A 258 -25.11 -0.23 -34.97
N ALA A 259 -25.32 -0.50 -36.26
CA ALA A 259 -26.56 -0.19 -36.97
C ALA A 259 -27.75 -1.11 -36.62
N VAL A 260 -27.49 -2.36 -36.24
CA VAL A 260 -28.50 -3.35 -35.78
C VAL A 260 -28.06 -4.01 -34.47
N GLU A 261 -29.00 -4.67 -33.79
CA GLU A 261 -28.69 -5.36 -32.53
C GLU A 261 -27.89 -6.67 -32.73
N PRO A 262 -26.94 -6.98 -31.82
CA PRO A 262 -26.44 -6.11 -30.75
C PRO A 262 -25.64 -4.91 -31.30
N LYS A 263 -25.87 -3.73 -30.73
CA LYS A 263 -25.18 -2.51 -31.18
C LYS A 263 -23.73 -2.40 -30.74
N SER A 264 -23.37 -2.97 -29.58
CA SER A 264 -22.00 -2.99 -29.07
C SER A 264 -21.24 -4.26 -29.46
N VAL A 265 -19.91 -4.17 -29.48
CA VAL A 265 -19.04 -5.32 -29.75
C VAL A 265 -19.11 -6.33 -28.60
N GLU A 266 -19.24 -5.87 -27.37
CA GLU A 266 -19.38 -6.70 -26.17
C GLU A 266 -20.71 -7.46 -26.16
N GLY A 267 -21.78 -6.77 -26.57
CA GLY A 267 -23.08 -7.41 -26.81
C GLY A 267 -22.97 -8.45 -27.93
N PHE A 268 -22.19 -8.14 -28.98
CA PHE A 268 -21.89 -9.09 -30.04
C PHE A 268 -21.10 -10.30 -29.55
N LYS A 269 -20.10 -10.15 -28.67
CA LYS A 269 -19.30 -11.26 -28.13
C LYS A 269 -20.13 -12.28 -27.33
N ASN A 270 -21.34 -11.90 -26.88
CA ASN A 270 -22.19 -12.71 -26.01
C ASN A 270 -23.57 -13.05 -26.61
N VAL A 271 -23.71 -13.03 -27.93
CA VAL A 271 -24.99 -13.28 -28.60
C VAL A 271 -25.48 -14.71 -28.32
N GLY A 272 -26.77 -14.86 -28.02
CA GLY A 272 -27.41 -16.15 -27.75
C GLY A 272 -28.05 -16.83 -28.97
N ASP A 273 -28.07 -16.18 -30.13
CA ASP A 273 -28.67 -16.70 -31.35
C ASP A 273 -27.75 -16.55 -32.59
N VAL A 274 -27.52 -17.66 -33.31
CA VAL A 274 -26.60 -17.71 -34.47
C VAL A 274 -27.07 -16.82 -35.61
N GLU A 275 -28.38 -16.69 -35.80
CA GLU A 275 -28.94 -15.87 -36.87
C GLU A 275 -28.77 -14.37 -36.55
N GLN A 276 -28.99 -13.98 -35.30
CA GLN A 276 -28.70 -12.64 -34.80
C GLN A 276 -27.20 -12.31 -34.91
N ALA A 277 -26.30 -13.19 -34.50
CA ALA A 277 -24.86 -12.98 -34.63
C ALA A 277 -24.45 -12.80 -36.10
N THR A 278 -24.91 -13.69 -36.98
CA THR A 278 -24.60 -13.62 -38.41
C THR A 278 -25.08 -12.30 -39.02
N THR A 279 -26.30 -11.88 -38.65
CA THR A 279 -26.93 -10.64 -39.12
C THR A 279 -26.20 -9.41 -38.60
N ALA A 280 -25.86 -9.40 -37.31
CA ALA A 280 -25.17 -8.29 -36.67
C ALA A 280 -23.79 -8.09 -37.27
N PHE A 281 -23.01 -9.15 -37.48
CA PHE A 281 -21.71 -9.04 -38.14
C PHE A 281 -21.84 -8.55 -39.59
N LEU A 282 -22.80 -9.09 -40.35
CA LEU A 282 -23.07 -8.64 -41.71
C LEU A 282 -23.42 -7.14 -41.79
N LYS A 283 -24.25 -6.64 -40.88
CA LYS A 283 -24.80 -5.28 -40.95
C LYS A 283 -23.94 -4.25 -40.25
N ASN A 284 -23.29 -4.63 -39.15
CA ASN A 284 -22.47 -3.72 -38.35
C ASN A 284 -21.00 -3.73 -38.79
N PHE A 285 -20.48 -4.86 -39.27
CA PHE A 285 -19.07 -5.00 -39.66
C PHE A 285 -18.87 -5.03 -41.18
N GLU A 286 -19.48 -5.98 -41.89
CA GLU A 286 -19.21 -6.21 -43.32
C GLU A 286 -19.82 -5.13 -44.23
N ARG A 287 -21.12 -4.86 -44.05
CA ARG A 287 -21.93 -3.97 -44.92
C ARG A 287 -21.84 -4.35 -46.40
N ALA A 288 -21.92 -5.66 -46.68
CA ALA A 288 -21.79 -6.20 -48.03
C ALA A 288 -22.84 -5.62 -49.00
N GLY A 289 -22.41 -5.14 -50.17
CA GLY A 289 -23.31 -4.59 -51.18
C GLY A 289 -24.29 -5.62 -51.78
N THR A 290 -23.87 -6.89 -51.87
CA THR A 290 -24.77 -8.03 -52.09
C THR A 290 -24.68 -8.96 -50.89
N GLU A 291 -25.71 -8.96 -50.07
CA GLU A 291 -25.63 -9.51 -48.71
C GLU A 291 -25.57 -11.03 -48.64
N HIS A 292 -26.18 -11.75 -49.59
CA HIS A 292 -26.31 -13.21 -49.55
C HIS A 292 -26.78 -13.75 -48.18
N HIS A 293 -27.70 -13.02 -47.54
CA HIS A 293 -28.06 -13.16 -46.14
C HIS A 293 -28.35 -14.61 -45.70
N GLN A 294 -29.24 -15.31 -46.41
CA GLN A 294 -29.59 -16.70 -46.08
C GLN A 294 -28.38 -17.64 -46.18
N ARG A 295 -27.51 -17.45 -47.18
CA ARG A 295 -26.31 -18.28 -47.37
C ARG A 295 -25.34 -18.13 -46.21
N ARG A 296 -25.21 -16.92 -45.65
CA ARG A 296 -24.37 -16.66 -44.46
C ARG A 296 -24.94 -17.34 -43.22
N ILE A 297 -26.26 -17.30 -43.03
CA ILE A 297 -26.94 -17.97 -41.91
C ILE A 297 -26.77 -19.49 -42.02
N ASP A 298 -26.96 -20.05 -43.22
CA ASP A 298 -26.79 -21.49 -43.46
C ASP A 298 -25.33 -21.93 -43.20
N ALA A 299 -24.36 -21.12 -43.64
CA ALA A 299 -22.93 -21.34 -43.36
C ALA A 299 -22.62 -21.21 -41.86
N ALA A 300 -23.15 -20.20 -41.17
CA ALA A 300 -22.97 -20.02 -39.73
C ALA A 300 -23.54 -21.19 -38.92
N LYS A 301 -24.74 -21.68 -39.27
CA LYS A 301 -25.34 -22.88 -38.64
C LYS A 301 -24.48 -24.13 -38.88
N ARG A 302 -23.88 -24.28 -40.07
CA ARG A 302 -22.92 -25.35 -40.35
C ARG A 302 -21.67 -25.26 -39.48
N TRP A 303 -21.08 -24.08 -39.37
CA TRP A 303 -19.88 -23.86 -38.54
C TRP A 303 -20.17 -24.00 -37.05
N HIS A 304 -21.33 -23.54 -36.59
CA HIS A 304 -21.84 -23.82 -35.24
C HIS A 304 -21.87 -25.32 -34.98
N ASN A 305 -22.50 -26.12 -35.84
CA ASN A 305 -22.53 -27.58 -35.64
C ASN A 305 -21.13 -28.21 -35.65
N PHE A 306 -20.26 -27.80 -36.59
CA PHE A 306 -18.88 -28.28 -36.66
C PHE A 306 -18.11 -28.03 -35.35
N LEU A 307 -18.19 -26.81 -34.83
CA LEU A 307 -17.49 -26.46 -33.60
C LEU A 307 -18.11 -27.17 -32.37
N SER A 308 -19.41 -27.55 -32.40
CA SER A 308 -20.12 -28.18 -31.28
C SER A 308 -19.82 -29.67 -31.22
N ASP A 309 -19.46 -30.26 -32.36
CA ASP A 309 -19.07 -31.66 -32.50
C ASP A 309 -17.60 -31.93 -32.09
N LEU A 310 -16.82 -30.90 -31.71
CA LEU A 310 -15.46 -31.06 -31.19
C LEU A 310 -15.48 -31.59 -29.72
N PRO A 311 -14.45 -32.33 -29.26
CA PRO A 311 -14.47 -33.01 -27.94
C PRO A 311 -14.68 -32.06 -26.74
N SER A 312 -15.29 -32.52 -25.65
CA SER A 312 -15.67 -31.72 -24.47
C SER A 312 -14.54 -31.18 -23.60
N ASP A 313 -13.26 -31.39 -23.95
CA ASP A 313 -12.13 -30.70 -23.29
C ASP A 313 -12.15 -29.17 -23.53
N PHE A 314 -13.14 -28.71 -24.31
CA PHE A 314 -13.46 -27.32 -24.59
C PHE A 314 -14.63 -26.77 -23.73
N ASP A 315 -15.13 -27.46 -22.71
CA ASP A 315 -16.28 -26.98 -21.91
C ASP A 315 -16.01 -25.71 -21.05
N ASP A 316 -14.79 -25.16 -21.03
CA ASP A 316 -14.49 -23.88 -20.36
C ASP A 316 -14.23 -22.74 -21.38
N PHE A 317 -15.20 -22.46 -22.26
CA PHE A 317 -15.31 -21.14 -22.90
C PHE A 317 -15.77 -20.14 -21.82
N GLU A 318 -14.92 -19.19 -21.44
CA GLU A 318 -15.18 -18.29 -20.31
C GLU A 318 -16.43 -17.44 -20.54
N SER A 319 -17.41 -17.56 -19.64
CA SER A 319 -18.50 -16.59 -19.53
C SER A 319 -17.93 -15.30 -18.92
N PHE A 320 -17.95 -14.21 -19.67
CA PHE A 320 -17.57 -12.90 -19.13
C PHE A 320 -18.74 -12.29 -18.35
N GLU A 321 -18.40 -11.65 -17.24
CA GLU A 321 -19.35 -10.98 -16.36
C GLU A 321 -19.38 -9.48 -16.67
N THR A 322 -20.51 -8.83 -16.41
CA THR A 322 -20.68 -7.38 -16.54
C THR A 322 -20.87 -6.75 -15.18
N MET A 323 -20.32 -5.55 -14.99
CA MET A 323 -20.50 -4.74 -13.80
C MET A 323 -21.09 -3.39 -14.19
N THR A 324 -21.95 -2.85 -13.31
CA THR A 324 -22.63 -1.58 -13.54
C THR A 324 -22.47 -0.70 -12.33
N ASN A 325 -21.84 0.47 -12.52
CA ASN A 325 -21.74 1.56 -11.56
C ASN A 325 -21.16 1.15 -10.20
N VAL A 326 -20.02 0.48 -10.24
CA VAL A 326 -19.32 -0.04 -9.06
C VAL A 326 -17.96 0.61 -8.93
N GLY A 327 -17.49 0.78 -7.70
CA GLY A 327 -16.22 1.44 -7.46
C GLY A 327 -15.94 1.59 -5.99
N SER A 328 -14.72 1.98 -5.69
CA SER A 328 -14.27 2.30 -4.34
C SER A 328 -13.28 3.45 -4.36
N LEU A 329 -13.23 4.19 -3.26
CA LEU A 329 -12.27 5.27 -3.06
C LEU A 329 -11.15 4.77 -2.15
N ASP A 330 -9.98 4.57 -2.73
CA ASP A 330 -8.78 4.17 -1.99
C ASP A 330 -8.29 5.32 -1.11
N PHE A 331 -8.33 6.54 -1.64
CA PHE A 331 -7.80 7.74 -1.00
C PHE A 331 -8.68 8.96 -1.25
N LEU A 332 -8.94 9.72 -0.19
CA LEU A 332 -9.45 11.09 -0.24
C LEU A 332 -8.73 11.92 0.81
N GLY A 333 -8.02 12.96 0.38
CA GLY A 333 -7.19 13.74 1.30
C GLY A 333 -6.64 15.01 0.65
N ILE A 334 -5.66 15.63 1.31
CA ILE A 334 -5.03 16.87 0.87
C ILE A 334 -3.55 16.62 0.57
N LYS A 335 -3.11 16.90 -0.65
CA LYS A 335 -1.68 16.88 -1.04
C LYS A 335 -1.34 18.18 -1.76
N GLU A 336 -0.21 18.78 -1.43
CA GLU A 336 0.32 19.99 -2.09
C GLU A 336 -0.72 21.13 -2.21
N GLY A 337 -1.54 21.32 -1.17
CA GLY A 337 -2.58 22.36 -1.16
C GLY A 337 -3.76 22.10 -2.10
N LYS A 338 -4.00 20.85 -2.51
CA LYS A 338 -5.14 20.42 -3.32
C LYS A 338 -5.85 19.23 -2.67
N VAL A 339 -7.15 19.13 -2.89
CA VAL A 339 -7.90 17.89 -2.61
C VAL A 339 -7.50 16.86 -3.65
N VAL A 340 -7.11 15.67 -3.22
CA VAL A 340 -6.72 14.54 -4.07
C VAL A 340 -7.65 13.36 -3.79
N ALA A 341 -8.13 12.72 -4.86
CA ALA A 341 -8.97 11.54 -4.82
C ALA A 341 -8.35 10.44 -5.70
N GLN A 342 -8.18 9.24 -5.14
CA GLN A 342 -7.67 8.06 -5.84
C GLN A 342 -8.58 6.88 -5.56
N GLY A 343 -8.84 6.06 -6.56
CA GLY A 343 -9.78 4.96 -6.43
C GLY A 343 -9.99 4.24 -7.75
N TRP A 344 -11.12 3.56 -7.85
CA TRP A 344 -11.60 3.00 -9.10
C TRP A 344 -13.11 3.15 -9.25
N HIS A 345 -13.58 3.36 -10.48
CA HIS A 345 -15.00 3.40 -10.85
C HIS A 345 -15.20 2.73 -12.20
N PHE A 346 -16.13 1.78 -12.27
CA PHE A 346 -16.31 0.94 -13.44
C PHE A 346 -17.78 0.68 -13.79
N SER A 347 -18.04 0.72 -15.10
CA SER A 347 -19.25 0.23 -15.75
C SER A 347 -18.84 -0.40 -17.08
N SER A 348 -19.22 -1.65 -17.33
CA SER A 348 -18.78 -2.43 -18.51
C SER A 348 -19.13 -1.80 -19.85
N ASP A 349 -20.15 -0.93 -19.91
CA ASP A 349 -20.68 -0.30 -21.14
C ASP A 349 -20.36 1.20 -21.26
N LYS A 350 -19.53 1.75 -20.35
CA LYS A 350 -19.24 3.20 -20.25
C LYS A 350 -17.75 3.43 -20.01
N ALA A 351 -17.05 3.83 -21.07
CA ALA A 351 -15.59 3.96 -21.07
C ALA A 351 -15.08 5.31 -20.54
N ASN A 352 -15.86 6.38 -20.67
CA ASN A 352 -15.41 7.72 -20.27
C ASN A 352 -15.62 7.91 -18.76
N GLU A 353 -14.60 8.42 -18.08
CA GLU A 353 -14.62 8.65 -16.64
C GLU A 353 -14.41 10.11 -16.29
N THR A 354 -15.24 10.61 -15.38
CA THR A 354 -15.12 11.94 -14.82
C THR A 354 -15.32 11.87 -13.32
N ILE A 355 -14.42 12.50 -12.58
CA ILE A 355 -14.53 12.62 -11.13
C ILE A 355 -14.95 14.05 -10.80
N VAL A 356 -16.00 14.19 -9.99
CA VAL A 356 -16.60 15.46 -9.59
C VAL A 356 -16.41 15.65 -8.09
N PHE A 357 -15.89 16.82 -7.72
CA PHE A 357 -15.74 17.24 -6.33
C PHE A 357 -16.91 18.17 -5.98
N ILE A 358 -17.59 17.88 -4.88
CA ILE A 358 -18.84 18.53 -4.51
C ILE A 358 -18.72 19.06 -3.10
N ASN A 359 -19.25 20.27 -2.87
CA ASN A 359 -19.38 20.84 -1.54
C ASN A 359 -20.42 20.02 -0.75
N ALA A 360 -19.99 19.40 0.34
CA ALA A 360 -20.87 18.54 1.14
C ALA A 360 -21.97 19.29 1.90
N GLU A 361 -21.84 20.60 2.07
CA GLU A 361 -22.83 21.43 2.77
C GLU A 361 -23.88 22.00 1.83
N THR A 362 -23.48 22.43 0.63
CA THR A 362 -24.36 23.09 -0.35
C THR A 362 -24.79 22.20 -1.51
N ASP A 363 -24.17 21.04 -1.66
CA ASP A 363 -24.31 20.14 -2.81
C ASP A 363 -23.93 20.79 -4.16
N GLU A 364 -23.18 21.88 -4.10
CA GLU A 364 -22.68 22.59 -5.29
C GLU A 364 -21.37 21.97 -5.79
N GLU A 365 -21.24 21.83 -7.11
CA GLU A 365 -20.02 21.35 -7.74
C GLU A 365 -18.87 22.37 -7.55
N LEU A 366 -17.77 21.89 -6.96
CA LEU A 366 -16.54 22.66 -6.78
C LEU A 366 -15.62 22.56 -8.01
N GLY A 367 -15.71 21.44 -8.72
CA GLY A 367 -15.01 21.20 -9.98
C GLY A 367 -15.10 19.75 -10.41
N ARG A 368 -14.73 19.49 -11.66
CA ARG A 368 -14.66 18.14 -12.24
C ARG A 368 -13.39 17.93 -13.03
N VAL A 369 -12.93 16.69 -13.11
CA VAL A 369 -11.72 16.29 -13.82
C VAL A 369 -12.04 15.07 -14.66
N GLU A 370 -11.77 15.11 -15.97
CA GLU A 370 -11.74 13.91 -16.80
C GLU A 370 -10.56 13.05 -16.33
N ALA A 371 -10.85 11.87 -15.81
CA ALA A 371 -9.85 11.04 -15.16
C ALA A 371 -9.03 10.28 -16.22
N PRO A 372 -7.69 10.46 -16.25
CA PRO A 372 -6.83 9.57 -17.01
C PRO A 372 -6.93 8.15 -16.43
N ILE A 373 -6.96 7.14 -17.31
CA ILE A 373 -7.00 5.74 -16.88
C ILE A 373 -5.73 5.40 -16.08
N VAL A 374 -5.93 4.94 -14.85
CA VAL A 374 -4.91 4.30 -14.02
C VAL A 374 -5.17 2.80 -14.02
N LEU A 375 -4.14 2.01 -14.34
CA LEU A 375 -4.28 0.54 -14.36
C LEU A 375 -4.44 -0.02 -12.95
N ARG A 376 -5.41 -0.92 -12.79
CA ARG A 376 -5.76 -1.63 -11.55
C ARG A 376 -5.72 -3.15 -11.72
N PRO A 377 -4.51 -3.76 -11.77
CA PRO A 377 -4.37 -5.21 -11.88
C PRO A 377 -4.98 -5.97 -10.70
N ASP A 378 -5.01 -5.34 -9.52
CA ASP A 378 -5.65 -5.83 -8.30
C ASP A 378 -7.17 -6.00 -8.48
N VAL A 379 -7.85 -4.99 -9.03
CA VAL A 379 -9.30 -5.07 -9.32
C VAL A 379 -9.58 -6.15 -10.38
N LYS A 380 -8.64 -6.36 -11.31
CA LYS A 380 -8.73 -7.44 -12.30
C LYS A 380 -8.52 -8.83 -11.69
N GLU A 381 -7.71 -8.95 -10.65
CA GLU A 381 -7.53 -10.19 -9.91
C GLU A 381 -8.80 -10.56 -9.13
N GLU A 382 -9.49 -9.58 -8.54
CA GLU A 382 -10.79 -9.77 -7.88
C GLU A 382 -11.93 -10.04 -8.87
N HIS A 383 -11.88 -9.44 -10.06
CA HIS A 383 -12.89 -9.57 -11.12
C HIS A 383 -12.30 -10.15 -12.43
N PRO A 384 -11.78 -11.40 -12.41
CA PRO A 384 -11.02 -11.97 -13.53
C PRO A 384 -11.86 -12.14 -14.79
N LYS A 385 -13.18 -12.31 -14.64
CA LYS A 385 -14.14 -12.50 -15.73
C LYS A 385 -14.75 -11.20 -16.28
N VAL A 386 -14.43 -10.03 -15.72
CA VAL A 386 -14.95 -8.74 -16.20
C VAL A 386 -13.92 -8.11 -17.14
N ILE A 387 -14.31 -7.86 -18.39
CA ILE A 387 -13.40 -7.32 -19.42
C ILE A 387 -13.12 -5.84 -19.16
N GLY A 388 -11.85 -5.43 -19.20
CA GLY A 388 -11.44 -4.03 -19.14
C GLY A 388 -11.53 -3.41 -17.75
N VAL A 389 -11.90 -4.18 -16.72
CA VAL A 389 -12.00 -3.72 -15.32
C VAL A 389 -10.66 -3.25 -14.78
N GLU A 390 -9.54 -3.72 -15.35
CA GLU A 390 -8.20 -3.22 -15.06
C GLU A 390 -8.00 -1.74 -15.44
N ASN A 391 -8.89 -1.15 -16.25
CA ASN A 391 -8.82 0.26 -16.68
C ASN A 391 -9.74 1.16 -15.87
N SER A 392 -10.10 0.74 -14.65
CA SER A 392 -11.08 1.42 -13.80
C SER A 392 -10.49 2.47 -12.85
N GLY A 393 -9.16 2.56 -12.74
CA GLY A 393 -8.52 3.42 -11.75
C GLY A 393 -8.50 4.88 -12.14
N PHE A 394 -8.54 5.75 -11.12
CA PHE A 394 -8.36 7.19 -11.25
C PHE A 394 -7.42 7.76 -10.18
N ASP A 395 -6.74 8.85 -10.53
CA ASP A 395 -5.94 9.70 -9.63
C ASP A 395 -6.11 11.15 -10.07
N VAL A 396 -6.88 11.93 -9.30
CA VAL A 396 -7.28 13.30 -9.67
C VAL A 396 -7.11 14.26 -8.51
N SER A 397 -6.93 15.55 -8.82
CA SER A 397 -6.84 16.59 -7.81
C SER A 397 -7.41 17.93 -8.25
N ILE A 398 -7.94 18.71 -7.30
CA ILE A 398 -8.39 20.11 -7.51
C ILE A 398 -8.00 21.01 -6.34
N ALA A 399 -7.86 22.31 -6.60
CA ALA A 399 -7.79 23.30 -5.54
C ALA A 399 -9.20 23.75 -5.15
N VAL A 400 -9.46 23.91 -3.85
CA VAL A 400 -10.73 24.43 -3.32
C VAL A 400 -10.46 25.51 -2.27
N PRO A 401 -11.43 26.35 -1.91
CA PRO A 401 -11.27 27.30 -0.80
C PRO A 401 -11.06 26.57 0.53
N ASN A 402 -10.32 27.19 1.46
CA ASN A 402 -10.20 26.66 2.83
C ASN A 402 -11.57 26.55 3.51
N ASP A 403 -11.64 25.65 4.48
CA ASP A 403 -12.83 25.28 5.25
C ASP A 403 -13.97 24.67 4.41
N THR A 404 -13.70 24.25 3.17
CA THR A 404 -14.70 23.61 2.31
C THR A 404 -14.82 22.13 2.66
N ALA A 405 -16.01 21.66 3.06
CA ALA A 405 -16.30 20.23 3.14
C ALA A 405 -16.51 19.65 1.73
N VAL A 406 -15.77 18.61 1.38
CA VAL A 406 -15.74 18.03 0.03
C VAL A 406 -16.05 16.53 0.10
N TYR A 407 -16.98 16.09 -0.75
CA TYR A 407 -17.15 14.69 -1.12
C TYR A 407 -16.94 14.51 -2.62
N VAL A 408 -16.77 13.26 -3.05
CA VAL A 408 -16.45 12.94 -4.44
C VAL A 408 -17.52 12.05 -5.07
N LYS A 409 -17.81 12.31 -6.34
CA LYS A 409 -18.72 11.52 -7.17
C LYS A 409 -18.01 11.09 -8.45
N GLY A 410 -18.03 9.80 -8.76
CA GLY A 410 -17.59 9.26 -10.03
C GLY A 410 -18.72 9.27 -11.06
N ILE A 411 -18.40 9.57 -12.32
CA ILE A 411 -19.32 9.57 -13.44
C ILE A 411 -18.72 8.74 -14.57
N ARG A 412 -19.39 7.65 -14.96
CA ARG A 412 -19.06 6.86 -16.16
C ARG A 412 -20.04 7.18 -17.27
N SER A 413 -19.57 7.35 -18.50
CA SER A 413 -20.45 7.57 -19.65
C SER A 413 -19.97 6.91 -20.96
N ASN A 414 -20.91 6.74 -21.90
CA ASN A 414 -20.64 6.37 -23.29
C ASN A 414 -21.13 7.44 -24.29
N GLY A 415 -21.33 8.66 -23.81
CA GLY A 415 -21.86 9.80 -24.57
C GLY A 415 -23.40 9.86 -24.66
N SER A 416 -24.12 8.76 -24.42
CA SER A 416 -25.60 8.73 -24.44
C SER A 416 -26.22 8.38 -23.09
N ALA A 417 -25.57 7.53 -22.30
CA ALA A 417 -25.97 7.13 -20.97
C ALA A 417 -24.87 7.43 -19.95
N VAL A 418 -25.29 7.69 -18.71
CA VAL A 418 -24.42 8.10 -17.61
C VAL A 418 -24.75 7.27 -16.36
N ASP A 419 -23.73 6.79 -15.68
CA ASP A 419 -23.82 6.21 -14.35
C ASP A 419 -23.10 7.12 -13.34
N GLU A 420 -23.73 7.40 -12.21
CA GLU A 420 -23.17 8.25 -11.15
C GLU A 420 -23.00 7.44 -9.86
N LEU A 421 -21.80 7.45 -9.28
CA LEU A 421 -21.46 6.79 -8.02
C LEU A 421 -20.97 7.83 -7.02
N ILE A 422 -21.67 7.98 -5.89
CA ILE A 422 -21.21 8.80 -4.77
C ILE A 422 -20.31 7.94 -3.90
N PHE A 423 -19.09 8.41 -3.63
CA PHE A 423 -18.20 7.78 -2.66
C PHE A 423 -18.53 8.28 -1.26
N ASP A 424 -18.58 7.39 -0.28
CA ASP A 424 -19.06 7.61 1.08
C ASP A 424 -18.07 8.35 2.01
N LYS A 425 -17.06 9.02 1.43
CA LYS A 425 -16.02 9.75 2.17
C LYS A 425 -16.18 11.26 1.99
N ILE A 426 -16.07 11.98 3.11
CA ILE A 426 -16.07 13.45 3.17
C ILE A 426 -14.76 13.90 3.83
N ILE A 427 -14.15 14.95 3.32
CA ILE A 427 -13.04 15.65 3.97
C ILE A 427 -13.35 17.14 4.12
N ILE A 428 -12.69 17.84 5.02
CA ILE A 428 -12.70 19.31 5.07
C ILE A 428 -11.33 19.77 4.56
N PHE A 429 -11.32 20.66 3.58
CA PHE A 429 -10.08 21.20 3.03
C PHE A 429 -9.58 22.39 3.85
N GLU A 430 -8.47 22.24 4.55
CA GLU A 430 -7.78 23.34 5.24
C GLU A 430 -6.26 23.24 5.01
N GLN A 431 -5.71 24.14 4.20
CA GLN A 431 -4.26 24.16 3.94
C GLN A 431 -3.48 24.37 5.25
N ALA A 432 -2.47 23.53 5.50
CA ALA A 432 -1.43 23.88 6.46
C ALA A 432 -0.61 25.05 5.87
N PHE A 433 -0.50 26.17 6.59
CA PHE A 433 0.27 27.34 6.18
C PHE A 433 1.67 27.33 6.78
N ASP A 434 2.59 28.09 6.19
CA ASP A 434 3.85 28.43 6.85
C ASP A 434 3.58 29.08 8.21
N ILE A 435 4.28 28.63 9.25
CA ILE A 435 4.11 29.18 10.60
C ILE A 435 4.54 30.65 10.59
N ASP A 436 3.59 31.56 10.81
CA ASP A 436 3.92 32.96 11.05
C ASP A 436 4.58 33.11 12.43
N ILE A 437 5.85 33.53 12.40
CA ILE A 437 6.62 33.85 13.60
C ILE A 437 6.10 35.17 14.16
N ASP A 438 5.79 35.19 15.46
CA ASP A 438 5.30 36.40 16.13
C ASP A 438 6.30 37.54 15.91
N PRO A 439 5.86 38.73 15.46
CA PRO A 439 6.77 39.84 15.13
C PRO A 439 7.72 40.22 16.27
N TYR A 440 7.28 40.08 17.52
CA TYR A 440 8.11 40.35 18.69
C TYR A 440 9.12 39.23 18.93
N ALA A 441 8.80 37.97 18.64
CA ALA A 441 9.77 36.88 18.72
C ALA A 441 10.97 37.09 17.78
N LYS A 442 10.79 37.76 16.64
CA LYS A 442 11.90 38.01 15.68
C LYS A 442 13.03 38.90 16.22
N SER A 443 12.77 39.76 17.20
CA SER A 443 13.76 40.80 17.59
C SER A 443 13.68 41.31 19.03
N ASN A 444 12.60 41.06 19.75
CA ASN A 444 12.40 41.61 21.09
C ASN A 444 13.37 41.00 22.09
N THR A 445 14.02 41.84 22.89
CA THR A 445 14.94 41.42 23.97
C THR A 445 14.46 41.84 25.36
N LYS A 446 13.34 42.55 25.47
CA LYS A 446 12.84 43.07 26.75
C LYS A 446 11.59 42.34 27.19
N PHE A 447 11.45 42.17 28.50
CA PHE A 447 10.22 41.66 29.06
C PHE A 447 9.03 42.61 28.81
N PHE A 448 7.94 42.06 28.31
CA PHE A 448 6.60 42.61 28.47
C PHE A 448 5.56 41.50 28.29
N PHE A 449 4.32 41.76 28.66
CA PHE A 449 3.22 40.82 28.43
C PHE A 449 1.98 41.53 27.91
N GLU A 450 1.14 40.74 27.24
CA GLU A 450 -0.18 41.14 26.77
C GLU A 450 -1.23 40.19 27.35
N ILE A 451 -2.32 40.75 27.90
CA ILE A 451 -3.53 40.01 28.25
C ILE A 451 -4.53 40.21 27.12
N LEU A 452 -5.08 39.11 26.62
CA LEU A 452 -5.99 39.08 25.49
C LEU A 452 -7.35 38.47 25.87
N GLU A 453 -8.40 39.08 25.36
CA GLU A 453 -9.78 38.59 25.44
C GLU A 453 -10.36 38.52 24.02
N GLY A 454 -10.81 37.33 23.59
CA GLY A 454 -11.31 37.12 22.23
C GLY A 454 -10.29 37.48 21.14
N GLY A 455 -9.00 37.21 21.38
CA GLY A 455 -7.89 37.55 20.48
C GLY A 455 -7.51 39.03 20.44
N LYS A 456 -8.14 39.91 21.25
CA LYS A 456 -7.83 41.34 21.32
C LYS A 456 -7.05 41.66 22.58
N VAL A 457 -5.99 42.45 22.45
CA VAL A 457 -5.21 42.93 23.60
C VAL A 457 -6.04 43.90 24.43
N ILE A 458 -6.35 43.52 25.67
CA ILE A 458 -7.10 44.34 26.64
C ILE A 458 -6.20 45.05 27.64
N LYS A 459 -5.00 44.49 27.91
CA LYS A 459 -4.03 45.08 28.84
C LYS A 459 -2.60 44.71 28.45
N ARG A 460 -1.67 45.60 28.75
CA ARG A 460 -0.22 45.36 28.65
C ARG A 460 0.46 45.67 29.96
N GLY A 461 1.53 44.95 30.26
CA GLY A 461 2.42 45.21 31.38
C GLY A 461 3.88 44.95 31.04
N THR A 462 4.79 45.53 31.81
CA THR A 462 6.24 45.48 31.58
C THR A 462 7.03 45.05 32.82
N LYS A 463 6.34 44.73 33.91
CA LYS A 463 6.94 44.32 35.18
C LYS A 463 6.58 42.87 35.46
N ILE A 464 7.58 42.11 35.87
CA ILE A 464 7.43 40.77 36.42
C ILE A 464 7.91 40.78 37.87
N LEU A 465 7.17 40.13 38.78
CA LEU A 465 7.50 40.11 40.21
C LEU A 465 8.18 38.81 40.66
N ASN A 466 8.20 37.79 39.79
CA ASN A 466 8.86 36.51 40.02
C ASN A 466 9.94 36.23 38.96
N THR A 467 10.78 35.21 39.20
CA THR A 467 11.58 34.59 38.13
C THR A 467 10.63 33.84 37.20
N LEU A 468 10.68 34.15 35.91
CA LEU A 468 9.88 33.44 34.92
C LEU A 468 10.58 32.13 34.56
N SER A 469 9.85 31.02 34.60
CA SER A 469 10.42 29.76 34.14
C SER A 469 9.37 28.86 33.52
N TRP A 470 9.79 28.07 32.54
CA TRP A 470 8.99 27.00 31.96
C TRP A 470 9.89 25.93 31.37
N SER A 471 9.39 24.70 31.34
CA SER A 471 10.06 23.59 30.68
C SER A 471 9.30 23.14 29.44
N ASN A 472 10.05 22.63 28.46
CA ASN A 472 9.53 21.98 27.28
C ASN A 472 10.14 20.60 27.14
N GLU A 473 9.36 19.67 26.61
CA GLU A 473 9.70 18.28 26.31
C GLU A 473 8.88 17.81 25.12
N LEU A 474 9.22 16.65 24.56
CA LEU A 474 8.38 16.03 23.53
C LEU A 474 7.03 15.62 24.12
N MET A 475 5.98 15.82 23.32
CA MET A 475 4.60 15.45 23.64
C MET A 475 4.10 15.95 25.00
N TYR A 476 4.50 17.18 25.32
CA TYR A 476 4.19 17.85 26.58
C TYR A 476 3.48 19.17 26.35
N VAL A 477 2.61 19.55 27.28
CA VAL A 477 2.02 20.89 27.37
C VAL A 477 2.85 21.71 28.35
N PRO A 478 3.67 22.67 27.88
CA PRO A 478 4.43 23.54 28.76
C PRO A 478 3.51 24.34 29.68
N THR A 479 3.98 24.57 30.91
CA THR A 479 3.28 25.42 31.88
C THR A 479 4.25 26.45 32.45
N THR A 480 3.72 27.61 32.83
CA THR A 480 4.48 28.67 33.50
C THR A 480 3.59 29.36 34.54
N GLN A 481 4.21 30.15 35.41
CA GLN A 481 3.49 31.03 36.33
C GLN A 481 4.08 32.44 36.26
N ILE A 482 3.19 33.43 36.23
CA ILE A 482 3.56 34.83 36.32
C ILE A 482 2.95 35.48 37.55
N THR A 483 3.76 36.23 38.30
CA THR A 483 3.30 37.04 39.42
C THR A 483 3.24 38.51 39.00
N LEU A 484 2.05 39.08 39.09
CA LEU A 484 1.68 40.44 38.72
C LEU A 484 1.25 41.24 39.97
N PRO A 485 1.26 42.58 39.92
CA PRO A 485 0.60 43.38 40.94
C PRO A 485 -0.92 43.09 40.98
N ILE A 486 -1.53 43.19 42.16
CA ILE A 486 -2.92 42.74 42.38
C ILE A 486 -3.96 43.50 41.54
N ASP A 487 -3.66 44.71 41.06
CA ASP A 487 -4.55 45.52 40.21
C ASP A 487 -4.81 44.91 38.82
N TYR A 488 -4.02 43.90 38.41
CA TYR A 488 -4.27 43.17 37.18
C TYR A 488 -5.45 42.19 37.27
N ILE A 489 -6.00 41.93 38.46
CA ILE A 489 -7.14 41.02 38.64
C ILE A 489 -8.37 41.44 37.82
N ASP A 490 -8.57 42.74 37.59
CA ASP A 490 -9.69 43.26 36.81
C ASP A 490 -9.69 42.76 35.34
N TYR A 491 -8.55 42.25 34.86
CA TYR A 491 -8.35 41.73 33.51
C TYR A 491 -8.26 40.20 33.45
N ILE A 492 -8.38 39.51 34.59
CA ILE A 492 -8.32 38.05 34.69
C ILE A 492 -9.63 37.55 35.29
N ASN A 493 -10.55 37.11 34.43
CA ASN A 493 -11.90 36.68 34.83
C ASN A 493 -12.19 35.21 34.47
N GLY A 494 -11.25 34.51 33.83
CA GLY A 494 -11.39 33.12 33.46
C GLY A 494 -10.18 32.58 32.72
N ARG A 495 -10.37 32.24 31.44
CA ARG A 495 -9.37 31.62 30.55
C ARG A 495 -8.79 32.62 29.56
N GLU A 496 -8.52 33.85 30.01
CA GLU A 496 -7.86 34.84 29.16
C GLU A 496 -6.54 34.30 28.63
N GLU A 497 -6.14 34.76 27.44
CA GLU A 497 -4.83 34.41 26.90
C GLU A 497 -3.81 35.43 27.41
N ILE A 498 -2.64 34.96 27.84
CA ILE A 498 -1.52 35.82 28.21
C ILE A 498 -0.33 35.44 27.35
N LYS A 499 0.20 36.43 26.62
CA LYS A 499 1.46 36.29 25.89
C LYS A 499 2.59 36.95 26.67
N LEU A 500 3.63 36.18 26.98
CA LEU A 500 4.84 36.65 27.67
C LEU A 500 5.98 36.78 26.67
N TYR A 501 6.50 37.98 26.50
CA TYR A 501 7.51 38.30 25.49
C TYR A 501 8.84 38.62 26.14
N ILE A 502 9.91 37.91 25.76
CA ILE A 502 11.26 38.12 26.30
C ILE A 502 12.29 37.37 25.46
N ASN A 503 13.47 37.95 25.22
CA ASN A 503 14.62 37.29 24.57
C ASN A 503 14.26 36.44 23.34
N LYS A 504 13.52 37.06 22.41
CA LYS A 504 13.02 36.49 21.14
C LYS A 504 12.05 35.32 21.31
N LYS A 505 11.50 35.17 22.51
CA LYS A 505 10.54 34.14 22.87
C LYS A 505 9.19 34.78 23.17
N VAL A 506 8.14 34.03 22.85
CA VAL A 506 6.77 34.27 23.24
C VAL A 506 6.23 32.99 23.88
N PHE A 507 5.94 33.04 25.18
CA PHE A 507 5.10 32.02 25.80
C PHE A 507 3.65 32.45 25.60
N HIS A 508 2.94 31.81 24.67
CA HIS A 508 1.51 32.04 24.46
C HIS A 508 0.72 31.07 25.36
N GLY A 509 0.24 31.59 26.48
CA GLY A 509 -0.45 30.81 27.51
C GLY A 509 -1.94 31.12 27.63
N ILE A 510 -2.67 30.19 28.23
CA ILE A 510 -4.06 30.33 28.67
C ILE A 510 -4.08 30.22 30.19
N VAL A 511 -4.80 31.14 30.83
CA VAL A 511 -5.01 31.11 32.28
C VAL A 511 -5.72 29.82 32.68
N THR A 512 -5.09 29.06 33.57
CA THR A 512 -5.66 27.81 34.14
C THR A 512 -6.17 28.01 35.56
N ASP A 513 -5.46 28.82 36.35
CA ASP A 513 -5.82 29.16 37.73
C ASP A 513 -5.13 30.48 38.13
N TYR A 514 -5.62 31.14 39.16
CA TYR A 514 -4.93 32.27 39.78
C TYR A 514 -5.17 32.33 41.29
N SER A 515 -4.20 32.91 42.00
CA SER A 515 -4.29 33.14 43.45
C SER A 515 -3.95 34.59 43.80
N LEU A 516 -4.67 35.15 44.77
CA LEU A 516 -4.47 36.51 45.28
C LEU A 516 -3.78 36.48 46.63
N ASP A 517 -2.66 37.19 46.74
CA ASP A 517 -2.03 37.51 48.02
C ASP A 517 -2.34 38.96 48.38
N LYS A 518 -3.31 39.14 49.28
CA LYS A 518 -3.74 40.47 49.75
C LYS A 518 -2.76 41.11 50.74
N GLU A 519 -1.85 40.34 51.33
CA GLU A 519 -0.84 40.87 52.24
C GLU A 519 0.28 41.54 51.44
N ASN A 520 0.75 40.86 50.39
CA ASN A 520 1.81 41.36 49.52
C ASN A 520 1.31 42.13 48.29
N GLU A 521 -0.01 42.29 48.14
CA GLU A 521 -0.66 42.94 46.99
C GLU A 521 -0.22 42.33 45.64
N THR A 522 -0.18 41.00 45.55
CA THR A 522 0.20 40.27 44.33
C THR A 522 -0.89 39.33 43.82
N LEU A 523 -0.85 39.07 42.51
CA LEU A 523 -1.67 38.13 41.76
C LEU A 523 -0.74 37.13 41.08
N SER A 524 -0.83 35.85 41.45
CA SER A 524 -0.11 34.78 40.76
C SER A 524 -1.04 34.06 39.80
N VAL A 525 -0.66 34.01 38.53
CA VAL A 525 -1.46 33.45 37.43
C VAL A 525 -0.72 32.26 36.84
N SER A 526 -1.36 31.09 36.87
CA SER A 526 -0.87 29.86 36.26
C SER A 526 -1.31 29.80 34.80
N LEU A 527 -0.38 29.48 33.91
CA LEU A 527 -0.59 29.43 32.48
C LEU A 527 -0.22 28.05 31.94
N ALA A 528 -1.09 27.46 31.14
CA ALA A 528 -0.75 26.36 30.24
C ALA A 528 -0.52 26.91 28.83
N HIS A 529 0.44 26.36 28.09
CA HIS A 529 0.66 26.73 26.70
C HIS A 529 -0.64 26.60 25.90
N VAL A 530 -0.83 27.45 24.89
CA VAL A 530 -2.06 27.54 24.09
C VAL A 530 -2.46 26.21 23.44
N ILE A 531 -1.53 25.25 23.27
CA ILE A 531 -1.83 23.88 22.81
C ILE A 531 -2.84 23.15 23.69
N SER A 532 -2.98 23.53 24.97
CA SER A 532 -4.03 23.03 25.87
C SER A 532 -5.45 23.25 25.31
N GLU A 533 -5.65 24.17 24.36
CA GLU A 533 -6.93 24.30 23.63
C GLU A 533 -7.38 22.99 22.98
N TRP A 534 -6.45 22.15 22.55
CA TRP A 534 -6.76 20.87 21.93
C TRP A 534 -7.47 19.90 22.89
N GLU A 535 -7.40 20.15 24.20
CA GLU A 535 -8.15 19.39 25.21
C GLU A 535 -9.66 19.76 25.22
N TYR A 536 -10.03 20.95 24.72
CA TYR A 536 -11.39 21.48 24.84
C TYR A 536 -12.36 20.92 23.80
N ARG A 537 -11.86 20.23 22.77
CA ARG A 537 -12.68 19.61 21.72
C ARG A 537 -12.39 18.13 21.62
N GLN A 538 -13.46 17.36 21.42
CA GLN A 538 -13.40 15.93 21.20
C GLN A 538 -13.15 15.63 19.73
N ILE A 539 -12.46 14.52 19.47
CA ILE A 539 -12.49 13.86 18.16
C ILE A 539 -13.86 13.18 18.02
N SER A 540 -14.39 13.15 16.81
CA SER A 540 -15.63 12.43 16.51
C SER A 540 -15.56 10.98 17.02
N THR A 541 -16.67 10.52 17.62
CA THR A 541 -16.71 9.20 18.26
C THR A 541 -16.71 8.10 17.19
N ASN A 542 -15.91 7.04 17.41
CA ASN A 542 -15.74 5.91 16.50
C ASN A 542 -15.23 6.33 15.10
N LEU A 543 -14.38 7.35 15.05
CA LEU A 543 -13.79 7.83 13.81
C LEU A 543 -12.61 6.93 13.41
N ALA A 544 -12.82 6.13 12.37
CA ALA A 544 -11.79 5.25 11.84
C ALA A 544 -10.82 6.00 10.92
N ALA A 545 -9.52 5.86 11.16
CA ALA A 545 -8.46 6.20 10.22
C ALA A 545 -7.81 4.90 9.76
N LYS A 546 -8.28 4.33 8.64
CA LYS A 546 -7.75 3.08 8.06
C LYS A 546 -6.79 3.41 6.92
N ASN A 547 -5.54 2.94 7.01
CA ASN A 547 -4.51 3.15 5.99
C ASN A 547 -4.36 4.62 5.54
N ARG A 548 -4.48 5.57 6.48
CA ARG A 548 -4.35 7.02 6.19
C ARG A 548 -3.03 7.55 6.69
N THR A 549 -2.46 8.51 5.98
CA THR A 549 -1.25 9.18 6.47
C THR A 549 -1.59 10.15 7.62
N VAL A 550 -0.61 10.44 8.48
CA VAL A 550 -0.77 11.44 9.55
C VAL A 550 -1.17 12.79 8.96
N ASN A 551 -0.61 13.17 7.81
CA ASN A 551 -1.02 14.38 7.12
C ASN A 551 -2.49 14.37 6.72
N ASP A 552 -3.01 13.24 6.26
CA ASP A 552 -4.41 13.15 5.83
C ASP A 552 -5.38 13.35 6.98
N ILE A 553 -5.10 12.78 8.16
CA ILE A 553 -6.00 12.88 9.31
C ILE A 553 -5.92 14.28 9.95
N TYR A 554 -4.72 14.83 10.14
CA TYR A 554 -4.53 16.17 10.74
C TYR A 554 -4.76 17.31 9.75
N SER A 555 -5.18 17.01 8.53
CA SER A 555 -5.72 17.98 7.58
C SER A 555 -7.22 18.22 7.76
N THR A 556 -7.90 17.46 8.63
CA THR A 556 -9.34 17.62 8.90
C THR A 556 -9.61 18.24 10.26
N LEU A 557 -10.75 18.93 10.41
CA LEU A 557 -11.21 19.48 11.67
C LEU A 557 -11.68 18.43 12.69
N ASP A 558 -11.74 17.14 12.33
CA ASP A 558 -11.96 16.10 13.33
C ASP A 558 -10.74 15.96 14.24
N PHE A 559 -9.54 16.03 13.68
CA PHE A 559 -8.28 15.86 14.41
C PHE A 559 -7.59 17.19 14.72
N ARG A 560 -7.55 18.13 13.77
CA ARG A 560 -6.93 19.45 13.93
C ARG A 560 -7.85 20.38 14.72
N TYR A 561 -7.30 21.16 15.64
CA TYR A 561 -8.06 22.24 16.26
C TYR A 561 -8.16 23.46 15.31
N PRO A 562 -9.33 24.10 15.13
CA PRO A 562 -9.48 25.20 14.16
C PRO A 562 -8.47 26.33 14.37
N GLY A 563 -7.90 26.85 13.28
CA GLY A 563 -6.95 27.98 13.32
C GLY A 563 -5.55 27.62 13.84
N TRP A 564 -5.22 26.32 13.91
CA TRP A 564 -3.88 25.83 14.23
C TRP A 564 -3.12 25.41 12.98
N ASN A 565 -1.83 25.76 12.94
CA ASN A 565 -0.91 25.22 11.94
C ASN A 565 -0.33 23.88 12.44
N VAL A 566 -0.37 22.85 11.58
CA VAL A 566 0.28 21.56 11.84
C VAL A 566 1.42 21.42 10.86
N ASN A 567 2.64 21.43 11.39
CA ASN A 567 3.86 21.35 10.59
C ASN A 567 4.48 19.96 10.69
N TYR A 568 4.79 19.38 9.54
CA TYR A 568 5.47 18.10 9.47
C TYR A 568 6.96 18.33 9.25
N LEU A 569 7.78 17.81 10.16
CA LEU A 569 9.22 17.79 10.04
C LEU A 569 9.66 16.49 9.35
N GLN A 570 10.71 16.58 8.53
CA GLN A 570 11.23 15.44 7.74
C GLN A 570 10.14 14.74 6.90
N ASP A 571 9.96 13.44 7.08
CA ASP A 571 9.00 12.57 6.38
C ASP A 571 7.81 12.17 7.26
N SER A 572 7.60 12.86 8.40
CA SER A 572 6.58 12.50 9.38
C SER A 572 5.15 12.51 8.83
N ALA A 573 4.89 13.40 7.86
CA ALA A 573 3.63 13.49 7.13
C ALA A 573 3.18 12.17 6.50
N LEU A 574 4.14 11.32 6.11
CA LEU A 574 3.92 10.12 5.31
C LEU A 574 3.64 8.87 6.16
N ARG A 575 3.71 8.96 7.49
CA ARG A 575 3.44 7.79 8.34
C ARG A 575 1.99 7.39 8.24
N VAL A 576 1.76 6.12 8.03
CA VAL A 576 0.42 5.55 7.92
C VAL A 576 -0.03 5.10 9.31
N VAL A 577 -1.28 5.40 9.64
CA VAL A 577 -1.93 4.91 10.85
C VAL A 577 -3.18 4.12 10.48
N ASP A 578 -3.44 3.09 11.28
CA ASP A 578 -4.67 2.30 11.27
C ASP A 578 -5.23 2.22 12.69
N TYR A 579 -6.25 3.03 12.97
CA TYR A 579 -6.83 3.12 14.32
C TYR A 579 -8.24 3.73 14.32
N VAL A 580 -9.06 3.32 15.29
CA VAL A 580 -10.39 3.88 15.54
C VAL A 580 -10.35 4.78 16.77
N TYR A 581 -10.45 6.09 16.56
CA TYR A 581 -10.46 7.09 17.62
C TYR A 581 -11.85 7.17 18.24
N SER A 582 -11.93 7.13 19.57
CA SER A 582 -13.20 7.20 20.28
C SER A 582 -13.03 7.82 21.67
N ARG A 583 -13.90 8.79 22.01
CA ARG A 583 -13.96 9.46 23.32
C ARG A 583 -12.64 10.07 23.79
N GLN A 584 -11.86 10.61 22.86
CA GLN A 584 -10.60 11.29 23.13
C GLN A 584 -10.73 12.77 22.76
N ASN A 585 -10.11 13.65 23.55
CA ASN A 585 -9.90 15.03 23.11
C ASN A 585 -8.83 15.09 21.99
N LYS A 586 -8.74 16.21 21.27
CA LYS A 586 -7.82 16.32 20.12
C LYS A 586 -6.35 16.17 20.51
N LEU A 587 -5.98 16.61 21.71
CA LEU A 587 -4.62 16.46 22.21
C LEU A 587 -4.29 15.00 22.54
N GLU A 588 -5.23 14.29 23.19
CA GLU A 588 -5.14 12.85 23.44
C GLU A 588 -5.05 12.06 22.13
N GLY A 589 -5.82 12.43 21.11
CA GLY A 589 -5.73 11.81 19.79
C GLY A 589 -4.42 12.11 19.07
N LEU A 590 -3.85 13.31 19.23
CA LEU A 590 -2.51 13.64 18.71
C LEU A 590 -1.43 12.81 19.37
N LYS A 591 -1.46 12.71 20.70
CA LYS A 591 -0.55 11.84 21.44
C LYS A 591 -0.72 10.39 20.99
N LYS A 592 -1.96 9.90 20.88
CA LYS A 592 -2.25 8.54 20.42
C LYS A 592 -1.74 8.28 19.00
N THR A 593 -1.92 9.22 18.08
CA THR A 593 -1.39 9.11 16.71
C THR A 593 0.12 8.91 16.71
N CYS A 594 0.85 9.75 17.44
CA CYS A 594 2.30 9.59 17.56
C CYS A 594 2.66 8.24 18.19
N GLU A 595 1.89 7.79 19.20
CA GLU A 595 2.09 6.51 19.86
C GLU A 595 1.87 5.28 18.95
N LEU A 596 1.02 5.38 17.93
CA LEU A 596 0.79 4.30 16.95
C LEU A 596 1.98 4.07 16.01
N THR A 597 2.91 5.02 15.94
CA THR A 597 4.10 4.94 15.08
C THR A 597 5.36 4.67 15.91
N SER A 598 6.41 4.17 15.26
CA SER A 598 7.68 3.85 15.94
C SER A 598 8.54 5.06 16.29
N ASP A 599 8.34 6.18 15.59
CA ASP A 599 9.28 7.29 15.51
C ASP A 599 8.63 8.67 15.70
N LEU A 600 7.32 8.83 15.54
CA LEU A 600 6.72 10.17 15.59
C LEU A 600 6.61 10.74 16.99
N PHE A 601 6.80 12.05 17.07
CA PHE A 601 6.52 12.89 18.22
C PHE A 601 5.83 14.17 17.78
N TRP A 602 5.14 14.83 18.70
CA TRP A 602 4.73 16.23 18.54
C TRP A 602 5.46 17.12 19.55
N ARG A 603 5.66 18.39 19.19
CA ARG A 603 6.22 19.44 20.07
C ARG A 603 5.63 20.81 19.74
N VAL A 604 5.78 21.74 20.67
CA VAL A 604 5.46 23.17 20.49
C VAL A 604 6.72 24.01 20.64
N GLY A 605 6.70 25.22 20.09
CA GLY A 605 7.79 26.19 20.16
C GLY A 605 7.37 27.50 20.82
N PHE A 606 8.34 28.38 21.09
CA PHE A 606 8.11 29.65 21.79
C PHE A 606 8.47 30.85 20.92
N HIS A 607 8.27 30.79 19.60
CA HIS A 607 8.47 31.93 18.69
C HIS A 607 7.25 32.18 17.79
N PHE A 608 6.22 31.35 17.94
CA PHE A 608 4.96 31.42 17.21
C PHE A 608 3.80 31.14 18.18
N GLY A 609 2.57 31.43 17.74
CA GLY A 609 1.36 31.16 18.52
C GLY A 609 0.84 29.74 18.31
N ARG A 610 -0.29 29.62 17.62
CA ARG A 610 -1.01 28.35 17.38
C ARG A 610 -0.36 27.52 16.28
N ALA A 611 0.78 26.90 16.59
CA ALA A 611 1.39 25.90 15.74
C ALA A 611 1.92 24.71 16.53
N VAL A 612 1.81 23.53 15.94
CA VAL A 612 2.33 22.27 16.47
C VAL A 612 3.21 21.62 15.39
N GLU A 613 4.36 21.10 15.81
CA GLU A 613 5.27 20.38 14.93
C GLU A 613 5.17 18.89 15.20
N ILE A 614 5.02 18.08 14.15
CA ILE A 614 5.05 16.62 14.19
C ILE A 614 6.31 16.16 13.45
N GLY A 615 7.23 15.48 14.14
CA GLY A 615 8.52 15.04 13.58
C GLY A 615 8.77 13.55 13.77
N SER A 616 9.68 12.97 12.98
CA SER A 616 10.08 11.56 13.07
C SER A 616 11.48 11.38 13.69
N PHE A 617 12.37 12.37 13.50
CA PHE A 617 13.74 12.31 14.02
C PHE A 617 14.24 13.70 14.42
N GLY A 618 15.28 13.72 15.26
CA GLY A 618 15.93 14.96 15.67
C GLY A 618 16.76 15.60 14.58
N GLU A 619 16.39 16.79 14.14
CA GLU A 619 17.14 17.59 13.17
C GLU A 619 18.51 17.95 13.71
N LYS A 620 19.55 17.76 12.89
CA LYS A 620 20.88 18.24 13.24
C LYS A 620 20.91 19.76 13.10
N LYS A 621 20.91 20.45 14.23
CA LYS A 621 21.11 21.90 14.26
C LYS A 621 22.60 22.23 14.25
N PRO A 622 23.02 23.32 13.61
CA PRO A 622 24.43 23.68 13.44
C PRO A 622 25.05 24.32 14.69
N TYR A 623 24.64 23.87 15.89
CA TYR A 623 25.05 24.45 17.16
C TYR A 623 25.95 23.51 17.95
N ILE A 624 26.93 24.11 18.62
CA ILE A 624 27.93 23.46 19.46
C ILE A 624 27.80 24.02 20.87
N PHE A 625 27.68 23.15 21.84
CA PHE A 625 27.66 23.48 23.26
C PHE A 625 29.06 23.22 23.84
N SER A 626 29.71 24.25 24.39
CA SER A 626 31.05 24.12 24.99
C SER A 626 31.33 25.20 26.03
N THR A 627 32.43 25.07 26.78
CA THR A 627 32.89 26.10 27.74
C THR A 627 33.50 27.34 27.08
N LYS A 628 33.64 27.36 25.74
CA LYS A 628 34.16 28.51 25.00
C LYS A 628 33.16 29.66 24.98
N PRO A 629 33.60 30.91 24.80
CA PRO A 629 32.70 32.07 24.65
C PRO A 629 31.65 31.88 23.54
N SER A 630 30.46 32.43 23.75
CA SER A 630 29.35 32.34 22.80
C SER A 630 29.68 33.00 21.46
N SER A 631 29.19 32.42 20.36
CA SER A 631 29.32 32.91 18.99
C SER A 631 28.10 32.49 18.16
N ARG A 632 28.07 32.77 16.86
CA ARG A 632 26.94 32.37 15.98
C ARG A 632 26.64 30.87 16.01
N GLN A 633 27.63 30.01 16.27
CA GLN A 633 27.48 28.56 16.28
C GLN A 633 27.81 27.93 17.64
N ASN A 634 28.51 28.64 18.52
CA ASN A 634 28.89 28.11 19.84
C ASN A 634 28.00 28.73 20.91
N ILE A 635 27.34 27.89 21.70
CA ILE A 635 26.55 28.27 22.87
C ILE A 635 27.37 27.91 24.10
N ARG A 636 27.61 28.90 24.96
CA ARG A 636 28.47 28.73 26.13
C ARG A 636 27.76 27.96 27.25
N ILE A 637 28.44 26.94 27.75
CA ILE A 637 28.13 26.26 29.01
C ILE A 637 28.66 27.12 30.17
N ILE A 638 27.82 27.44 31.14
CA ILE A 638 28.12 28.38 32.24
C ILE A 638 28.22 27.72 33.62
N SER A 639 27.85 26.44 33.73
CA SER A 639 28.00 25.63 34.94
C SER A 639 28.66 24.28 34.62
N GLU A 640 29.17 23.60 35.64
CA GLU A 640 29.59 22.21 35.45
C GLU A 640 28.39 21.32 35.09
N PRO A 641 28.50 20.42 34.10
CA PRO A 641 27.43 19.49 33.76
C PRO A 641 27.10 18.54 34.90
N ALA A 642 25.80 18.28 35.10
CA ALA A 642 25.32 17.21 35.97
C ALA A 642 25.04 15.95 35.13
N ILE A 643 25.36 14.78 35.68
CA ILE A 643 25.19 13.49 35.00
C ILE A 643 24.23 12.65 35.83
N THR A 644 23.12 12.25 35.21
CA THR A 644 22.10 11.41 35.84
C THR A 644 22.00 10.08 35.11
N HIS A 645 22.01 9.00 35.90
CA HIS A 645 21.78 7.64 35.43
C HIS A 645 20.48 7.13 36.03
N ASP A 646 19.52 6.78 35.18
CA ASP A 646 18.31 6.08 35.64
C ASP A 646 18.25 4.67 35.05
N PHE A 647 18.14 3.70 35.94
CA PHE A 647 17.96 2.28 35.63
C PHE A 647 16.81 1.65 36.43
N SER A 648 15.93 2.47 37.01
CA SER A 648 14.84 2.03 37.90
C SER A 648 13.77 1.21 37.19
N HIS A 649 13.52 1.49 35.91
CA HIS A 649 12.44 0.88 35.11
C HIS A 649 12.96 0.10 33.90
N VAL A 650 14.19 -0.42 33.97
CA VAL A 650 14.77 -1.10 32.80
C VAL A 650 14.10 -2.42 32.54
N ILE A 651 13.60 -2.60 31.31
CA ILE A 651 13.13 -3.87 30.77
C ILE A 651 13.89 -4.09 29.47
N ASN A 652 14.55 -5.23 29.33
CA ASN A 652 15.31 -5.57 28.12
C ASN A 652 14.92 -6.93 27.52
N MET A 653 13.89 -7.54 28.08
CA MET A 653 13.29 -8.77 27.57
C MET A 653 11.80 -8.75 27.88
N ALA A 654 10.95 -8.77 26.86
CA ALA A 654 9.52 -8.57 27.03
C ALA A 654 8.69 -9.68 26.38
N THR A 655 7.79 -10.27 27.18
CA THR A 655 6.70 -11.12 26.70
C THR A 655 5.49 -10.25 26.37
N VAL A 656 4.80 -10.56 25.29
CA VAL A 656 3.63 -9.81 24.83
C VAL A 656 2.34 -10.57 25.13
N TYR A 657 1.35 -9.84 25.62
CA TYR A 657 0.01 -10.33 25.91
C TYR A 657 -1.06 -9.41 25.28
N GLY A 658 -2.23 -9.95 24.99
CA GLY A 658 -3.41 -9.14 24.67
C GLY A 658 -4.09 -8.65 25.94
N GLU A 659 -4.44 -7.37 25.99
CA GLU A 659 -5.34 -6.87 27.04
C GLU A 659 -6.79 -7.25 26.73
N LYS A 660 -7.61 -7.33 27.79
CA LYS A 660 -9.01 -7.73 27.69
C LYS A 660 -9.82 -6.59 27.09
N SER A 661 -10.05 -6.61 25.78
CA SER A 661 -11.29 -6.07 25.26
C SER A 661 -12.39 -7.12 25.42
N ASP A 662 -13.55 -6.63 25.82
CA ASP A 662 -14.89 -7.21 25.80
C ASP A 662 -15.31 -7.85 24.44
N SER A 663 -14.39 -7.96 23.47
CA SER A 663 -14.55 -8.55 22.14
C SER A 663 -13.88 -9.93 21.91
N GLY A 664 -13.40 -10.61 22.96
CA GLY A 664 -13.26 -12.09 22.89
C GLY A 664 -11.98 -12.69 22.30
N MET A 665 -10.86 -11.96 22.18
CA MET A 665 -9.63 -12.54 21.62
C MET A 665 -8.83 -13.35 22.67
N SER A 666 -8.76 -14.67 22.48
CA SER A 666 -7.93 -15.58 23.27
C SER A 666 -6.50 -15.69 22.68
N SER A 667 -5.52 -15.16 23.43
CA SER A 667 -4.06 -15.29 23.27
C SER A 667 -3.43 -14.79 21.95
N MET A 668 -2.80 -13.61 21.98
CA MET A 668 -1.74 -13.25 21.02
C MET A 668 -0.41 -13.89 21.43
N SER A 669 0.41 -14.29 20.45
CA SER A 669 1.77 -14.80 20.68
C SER A 669 2.75 -14.21 19.67
N LEU A 670 4.04 -14.19 20.00
CA LEU A 670 5.11 -13.80 19.06
C LEU A 670 5.66 -15.00 18.26
N ARG A 671 4.90 -16.10 18.14
CA ARG A 671 5.35 -17.33 17.49
C ARG A 671 5.62 -17.10 16.01
N GLU A 672 4.69 -16.48 15.30
CA GLU A 672 4.78 -16.22 13.86
C GLU A 672 6.03 -15.38 13.57
N MET A 673 6.28 -14.37 14.42
CA MET A 673 7.53 -13.60 14.37
C MET A 673 8.75 -14.43 14.71
N TYR A 674 8.69 -15.36 15.66
CA TYR A 674 9.80 -16.27 15.96
C TYR A 674 10.16 -17.15 14.76
N GLU A 675 9.16 -17.60 14.00
CA GLU A 675 9.32 -18.42 12.78
C GLU A 675 9.80 -17.57 11.59
N ASP A 676 9.31 -16.33 11.43
CA ASP A 676 9.79 -15.35 10.45
C ASP A 676 11.02 -14.59 10.96
N LYS A 677 12.20 -15.21 10.81
CA LYS A 677 13.47 -14.55 11.14
C LYS A 677 13.79 -13.32 10.30
N ALA A 678 13.20 -13.18 9.10
CA ALA A 678 13.48 -12.06 8.21
C ALA A 678 12.68 -10.79 8.60
N GLY A 679 11.49 -10.95 9.19
CA GLY A 679 10.68 -9.86 9.72
C GLY A 679 11.16 -9.26 11.04
N GLN A 680 12.13 -9.89 11.71
CA GLN A 680 12.73 -9.40 12.96
C GLN A 680 13.79 -8.33 12.71
N TYR A 681 13.90 -7.38 13.64
CA TYR A 681 15.02 -6.45 13.70
C TYR A 681 16.22 -7.20 14.31
N PRO A 682 17.42 -7.12 13.70
CA PRO A 682 18.60 -7.87 14.18
C PRO A 682 18.94 -7.64 15.65
N GLU A 683 18.72 -6.42 16.15
CA GLU A 683 18.98 -6.03 17.53
C GLU A 683 17.83 -6.40 18.50
N PHE A 684 16.68 -6.83 17.97
CA PHE A 684 15.49 -7.28 18.71
C PHE A 684 15.03 -8.71 18.41
N PRO A 685 15.86 -9.75 18.61
CA PRO A 685 15.47 -11.11 18.30
C PRO A 685 14.37 -11.63 19.23
N VAL A 686 13.46 -12.44 18.67
CA VAL A 686 12.47 -13.21 19.43
C VAL A 686 13.08 -14.55 19.85
N VAL A 687 12.96 -14.87 21.14
CA VAL A 687 13.43 -16.12 21.75
C VAL A 687 12.32 -16.84 22.51
N ILE A 688 12.58 -18.10 22.87
CA ILE A 688 11.74 -18.87 23.78
C ILE A 688 12.34 -18.77 25.18
N LEU A 689 11.61 -18.18 26.14
CA LEU A 689 12.05 -18.07 27.53
C LEU A 689 11.74 -19.30 28.36
N LYS A 690 10.49 -19.78 28.26
CA LYS A 690 9.96 -20.83 29.12
C LYS A 690 9.15 -21.84 28.31
N LYS A 691 9.07 -23.06 28.85
CA LYS A 691 8.29 -24.19 28.32
C LYS A 691 7.26 -24.63 29.36
N ASN A 692 6.19 -25.30 28.92
CA ASN A 692 5.08 -25.76 29.76
C ASN A 692 4.27 -24.60 30.38
N ILE A 693 4.15 -23.48 29.67
CA ILE A 693 3.34 -22.34 30.10
C ILE A 693 1.95 -22.47 29.51
N ASN A 694 0.91 -22.41 30.34
CA ASN A 694 -0.44 -22.27 29.83
C ASN A 694 -0.67 -20.80 29.42
N ASN A 695 -0.61 -20.52 28.12
CA ASN A 695 -0.94 -19.20 27.57
C ASN A 695 -2.44 -19.06 27.23
N GLU A 696 -3.25 -20.10 27.50
CA GLU A 696 -4.69 -20.11 27.27
C GLU A 696 -5.48 -19.89 28.56
N ARG A 697 -6.58 -19.13 28.41
CA ARG A 697 -7.59 -18.96 29.46
C ARG A 697 -8.50 -20.19 29.44
N GLY A 698 -8.76 -20.82 30.57
CA GLY A 698 -9.83 -21.83 30.68
C GLY A 698 -11.06 -21.24 31.35
N TYR A 699 -12.25 -21.24 30.69
CA TYR A 699 -13.61 -21.32 31.28
C TYR A 699 -14.73 -21.41 30.19
N ASP A 700 -15.89 -21.95 30.59
CA ASP A 700 -17.09 -22.40 29.83
C ASP A 700 -17.91 -21.34 29.05
N TYR A 701 -17.33 -20.66 28.05
CA TYR A 701 -18.10 -19.85 27.11
C TYR A 701 -17.72 -20.14 25.65
N ILE A 702 -18.61 -19.71 24.73
CA ILE A 702 -18.61 -19.94 23.27
C ILE A 702 -17.18 -19.83 22.70
N GLU A 703 -16.74 -20.85 21.95
CA GLU A 703 -15.42 -20.91 21.32
C GLU A 703 -15.25 -19.77 20.31
N PHE A 704 -14.40 -18.78 20.63
CA PHE A 704 -13.93 -17.79 19.67
C PHE A 704 -12.74 -18.35 18.86
N SER A 705 -12.58 -17.89 17.61
CA SER A 705 -11.46 -18.27 16.74
C SER A 705 -10.10 -17.85 17.36
N LYS A 706 -9.21 -18.83 17.55
CA LYS A 706 -7.88 -18.61 18.15
C LYS A 706 -6.92 -17.96 17.13
N LEU A 707 -6.36 -16.78 17.47
CA LEU A 707 -5.31 -16.11 16.68
C LEU A 707 -4.03 -16.93 16.60
N ALA A 708 -3.61 -17.55 17.70
CA ALA A 708 -2.39 -18.36 17.76
C ALA A 708 -2.64 -19.73 18.43
N PRO A 709 -2.05 -20.84 17.94
CA PRO A 709 -2.11 -22.14 18.60
C PRO A 709 -1.32 -22.15 19.92
N ASN A 710 -1.87 -22.75 20.98
CA ASN A 710 -1.13 -22.97 22.23
C ASN A 710 -0.03 -24.03 22.05
N THR A 711 1.23 -23.56 22.02
CA THR A 711 2.41 -24.43 21.94
C THR A 711 3.03 -24.73 23.31
N ASN A 712 2.43 -24.23 24.40
CA ASN A 712 3.00 -24.21 25.75
C ASN A 712 4.39 -23.55 25.84
N LEU A 713 4.71 -22.61 24.94
CA LEU A 713 5.97 -21.88 24.87
C LEU A 713 5.75 -20.38 25.13
N GLU A 714 6.65 -19.76 25.88
CA GLU A 714 6.68 -18.30 26.10
C GLU A 714 7.68 -17.65 25.16
N TYR A 715 7.17 -16.88 24.20
CA TYR A 715 7.97 -16.14 23.23
C TYR A 715 8.16 -14.70 23.71
N SER A 716 9.41 -14.21 23.67
CA SER A 716 9.75 -12.87 24.15
C SER A 716 10.74 -12.19 23.23
N VAL A 717 10.59 -10.88 23.08
CA VAL A 717 11.54 -10.03 22.35
C VAL A 717 12.69 -9.66 23.29
N ILE A 718 13.93 -9.77 22.82
CA ILE A 718 15.13 -9.33 23.54
C ILE A 718 15.62 -8.01 22.96
N ASP A 719 15.95 -7.03 23.78
CA ASP A 719 16.76 -5.87 23.37
C ASP A 719 18.24 -6.12 23.64
N THR A 720 18.97 -6.55 22.60
CA THR A 720 20.38 -6.92 22.72
C THR A 720 21.28 -5.75 23.14
N GLU A 721 20.92 -4.53 22.74
CA GLU A 721 21.64 -3.32 23.07
C GLU A 721 21.40 -2.93 24.55
N SER A 722 20.16 -3.03 25.02
CA SER A 722 19.83 -2.81 26.44
C SER A 722 20.52 -3.85 27.34
N ILE A 723 20.56 -5.12 26.95
CA ILE A 723 21.34 -6.14 27.68
C ILE A 723 22.83 -5.75 27.75
N ALA A 724 23.42 -5.27 26.65
CA ALA A 724 24.81 -4.84 26.64
C ALA A 724 25.04 -3.61 27.54
N LEU A 725 24.11 -2.66 27.58
CA LEU A 725 24.10 -1.51 28.49
C LEU A 725 24.06 -1.95 29.96
N GLU A 726 23.23 -2.96 30.26
CA GLU A 726 23.07 -3.61 31.58
C GLU A 726 24.17 -4.63 31.92
N SER A 727 25.32 -4.57 31.23
CA SER A 727 26.46 -5.47 31.47
C SER A 727 26.12 -6.96 31.38
N GLY A 728 25.20 -7.32 30.48
CA GLY A 728 24.76 -8.68 30.23
C GLY A 728 23.58 -9.15 31.09
N LYS A 729 23.03 -8.28 31.96
CA LYS A 729 21.89 -8.64 32.82
C LYS A 729 20.59 -8.61 32.03
N ALA A 730 19.90 -9.75 31.96
CA ALA A 730 18.53 -9.82 31.45
C ALA A 730 17.53 -9.38 32.52
N ILE A 731 16.60 -8.51 32.16
CA ILE A 731 15.55 -7.96 33.02
C ILE A 731 14.22 -8.15 32.30
N GLU A 732 13.44 -9.12 32.80
CA GLU A 732 12.17 -9.56 32.24
C GLU A 732 11.04 -8.59 32.58
N GLY A 733 10.19 -8.32 31.59
CA GLY A 733 8.94 -7.59 31.74
C GLY A 733 7.84 -8.20 30.88
N SER A 734 6.65 -7.64 31.00
CA SER A 734 5.49 -8.06 30.21
C SER A 734 4.77 -6.83 29.69
N PHE A 735 4.42 -6.84 28.41
CA PHE A 735 3.66 -5.77 27.77
C PHE A 735 2.32 -6.28 27.30
N SER A 736 1.31 -5.47 27.50
CA SER A 736 -0.06 -5.78 27.13
C SER A 736 -0.58 -4.69 26.20
N PHE A 737 -1.35 -5.09 25.17
CA PHE A 737 -1.84 -4.19 24.13
C PHE A 737 -3.35 -4.40 23.91
N ASN A 738 -4.14 -3.31 23.96
CA ASN A 738 -5.59 -3.29 23.67
C ASN A 738 -5.90 -3.08 22.18
N ASP A 739 -4.98 -2.43 21.45
CA ASP A 739 -5.32 -1.67 20.23
C ASP A 739 -4.80 -2.30 18.94
N LEU A 740 -4.42 -3.58 18.99
CA LEU A 740 -4.19 -4.37 17.80
C LEU A 740 -5.57 -4.78 17.30
N ALA A 741 -6.17 -3.92 16.47
CA ALA A 741 -7.55 -4.06 16.01
C ALA A 741 -7.86 -5.52 15.62
N PRO A 742 -9.02 -6.06 16.03
CA PRO A 742 -9.44 -7.36 15.54
C PRO A 742 -9.56 -7.27 14.02
N PHE A 743 -8.89 -8.17 13.32
CA PHE A 743 -9.08 -8.42 11.90
C PHE A 743 -10.57 -8.44 11.59
N ASN A 744 -10.97 -7.83 10.48
CA ASN A 744 -12.36 -7.68 10.10
C ASN A 744 -12.97 -9.06 9.81
N THR A 745 -13.50 -9.74 10.83
CA THR A 745 -14.38 -10.90 10.63
C THR A 745 -15.79 -10.38 10.33
N GLU A 746 -15.95 -9.60 9.27
CA GLU A 746 -17.27 -9.20 8.77
C GLU A 746 -18.02 -10.37 8.10
N GLN A 747 -17.41 -11.56 8.07
CA GLN A 747 -18.08 -12.81 7.78
C GLN A 747 -18.02 -13.71 9.01
N GLU A 748 -19.15 -13.87 9.69
CA GLU A 748 -19.37 -14.98 10.60
C GLU A 748 -19.02 -16.27 9.82
N GLU A 749 -17.95 -16.95 10.22
CA GLU A 749 -17.44 -18.26 9.71
C GLU A 749 -16.13 -18.30 8.88
N GLU A 750 -15.39 -17.21 8.68
CA GLU A 750 -14.05 -17.34 8.05
C GLU A 750 -12.92 -17.68 9.06
N THR A 751 -12.16 -18.73 8.77
CA THR A 751 -10.92 -19.08 9.47
C THR A 751 -9.85 -18.01 9.26
N ILE A 752 -9.30 -17.45 10.35
CA ILE A 752 -8.17 -16.49 10.32
C ILE A 752 -7.02 -17.06 9.46
N THR A 753 -6.64 -16.34 8.41
CA THR A 753 -5.59 -16.74 7.48
C THR A 753 -4.21 -16.68 8.12
N ASP A 754 -3.21 -17.39 7.56
CA ASP A 754 -1.83 -17.31 8.05
C ASP A 754 -1.26 -15.89 7.85
N GLU A 755 -1.68 -15.18 6.80
CA GLU A 755 -1.27 -13.80 6.52
C GLU A 755 -1.77 -12.84 7.62
N ASP A 756 -3.02 -12.98 8.04
CA ASP A 756 -3.60 -12.19 9.14
C ASP A 756 -2.85 -12.43 10.46
N ARG A 757 -2.49 -13.69 10.77
CA ARG A 757 -1.71 -14.02 11.99
C ARG A 757 -0.32 -13.41 11.96
N VAL A 758 0.36 -13.47 10.82
CA VAL A 758 1.69 -12.87 10.65
C VAL A 758 1.61 -11.36 10.84
N GLN A 759 0.60 -10.70 10.25
CA GLN A 759 0.40 -9.28 10.41
C GLN A 759 0.10 -8.91 11.87
N ALA A 760 -0.71 -9.69 12.58
CA ALA A 760 -1.00 -9.48 14.01
C ALA A 760 0.27 -9.54 14.86
N ALA A 761 1.04 -10.61 14.66
CA ALA A 761 2.26 -10.86 15.40
C ALA A 761 3.32 -9.80 15.10
N LYS A 762 3.40 -9.31 13.85
CA LYS A 762 4.30 -8.22 13.46
C LYS A 762 3.97 -6.91 14.17
N THR A 763 2.70 -6.53 14.21
CA THR A 763 2.29 -5.29 14.90
C THR A 763 2.54 -5.38 16.41
N ALA A 764 2.26 -6.54 17.02
CA ALA A 764 2.57 -6.80 18.43
C ALA A 764 4.08 -6.74 18.71
N TYR A 765 4.89 -7.31 17.82
CA TYR A 765 6.33 -7.27 17.88
C TYR A 765 6.88 -5.84 17.77
N ASP A 766 6.40 -5.03 16.82
CA ASP A 766 6.86 -3.65 16.64
C ASP A 766 6.50 -2.76 17.84
N ALA A 767 5.30 -2.93 18.40
CA ALA A 767 4.89 -2.26 19.62
C ALA A 767 5.78 -2.66 20.82
N ALA A 768 6.15 -3.94 20.93
CA ALA A 768 7.05 -4.41 21.99
C ALA A 768 8.47 -3.87 21.84
N VAL A 769 9.00 -3.83 20.61
CA VAL A 769 10.30 -3.23 20.30
C VAL A 769 10.33 -1.75 20.69
N LYS A 770 9.27 -1.02 20.39
CA LYS A 770 9.14 0.40 20.75
C LYS A 770 9.20 0.60 22.28
N LYS A 771 8.41 -0.17 23.03
CA LYS A 771 8.44 -0.13 24.50
C LYS A 771 9.79 -0.52 25.07
N LEU A 772 10.44 -1.57 24.54
CA LEU A 772 11.80 -1.96 24.95
C LEU A 772 12.81 -0.82 24.77
N LYS A 773 12.78 -0.11 23.63
CA LYS A 773 13.65 1.06 23.39
C LYS A 773 13.44 2.16 24.44
N GLN A 774 12.19 2.38 24.86
CA GLN A 774 11.84 3.38 25.86
C GLN A 774 12.21 2.95 27.29
N SER A 775 12.12 1.65 27.57
CA SER A 775 12.56 1.03 28.83
C SER A 775 14.08 0.85 28.94
N ARG A 776 14.88 1.37 28.01
CA ARG A 776 16.35 1.39 28.18
C ARG A 776 16.72 2.26 29.37
N ARG A 777 17.89 2.01 29.99
CA ARG A 777 18.47 2.94 30.97
C ARG A 777 18.69 4.33 30.36
N SER A 778 18.51 5.39 31.16
CA SER A 778 18.80 6.76 30.71
C SER A 778 20.21 7.16 31.10
N TYR A 779 20.80 8.00 30.26
CA TYR A 779 22.07 8.66 30.53
C TYR A 779 21.89 10.12 30.12
N GLN A 780 21.66 10.95 31.13
CA GLN A 780 21.28 12.35 30.95
C GLN A 780 22.45 13.24 31.33
N ILE A 781 22.83 14.13 30.41
CA ILE A 781 23.77 15.21 30.67
C ILE A 781 22.95 16.49 30.78
N SER A 782 22.85 17.03 31.98
CA SER A 782 22.21 18.32 32.21
C SER A 782 23.25 19.43 32.19
N ILE A 783 23.09 20.39 31.28
CA ILE A 783 23.97 21.56 31.15
C ILE A 783 23.19 22.84 31.37
N THR A 784 23.80 23.83 32.03
CA THR A 784 23.26 25.20 32.05
C THR A 784 24.04 26.07 31.07
N VAL A 785 23.31 26.86 30.29
CA VAL A 785 23.81 27.66 29.18
C VAL A 785 23.21 29.07 29.20
N GLU A 786 23.76 29.95 28.37
CA GLU A 786 23.22 31.29 28.10
C GLU A 786 21.92 31.22 27.22
N GLU A 787 21.48 32.37 26.70
CA GLU A 787 20.32 32.49 25.80
C GLU A 787 20.42 31.50 24.62
N LEU A 788 19.34 30.75 24.37
CA LEU A 788 19.24 29.84 23.24
C LEU A 788 18.74 30.56 21.97
N PRO A 789 19.28 30.21 20.79
CA PRO A 789 18.71 30.60 19.50
C PRO A 789 17.24 30.18 19.33
N GLU A 790 16.49 30.94 18.54
CA GLU A 790 15.04 30.73 18.34
C GLU A 790 14.69 29.43 17.58
N ASP A 791 15.62 28.91 16.77
CA ASP A 791 15.44 27.74 15.91
C ASP A 791 15.87 26.42 16.57
N ILE A 792 16.21 26.43 17.87
CA ILE A 792 16.47 25.23 18.68
C ILE A 792 15.22 24.88 19.48
N ASN A 793 14.83 23.61 19.43
CA ASN A 793 13.75 23.07 20.24
C ASN A 793 14.04 21.64 20.73
N VAL A 794 13.22 21.14 21.66
CA VAL A 794 13.29 19.74 22.12
C VAL A 794 13.09 18.76 20.99
N GLY A 795 13.79 17.64 21.03
CA GLY A 795 13.89 16.67 19.94
C GLY A 795 15.03 16.95 18.96
N ASP A 796 15.56 18.17 18.87
CA ASP A 796 16.69 18.47 17.98
C ASP A 796 17.99 17.79 18.42
N LYS A 797 18.90 17.59 17.46
CA LYS A 797 20.28 17.14 17.70
C LYS A 797 21.26 18.30 17.67
N VAL A 798 22.11 18.35 18.69
CA VAL A 798 23.17 19.36 18.83
C VAL A 798 24.50 18.69 19.17
N ARG A 799 25.61 19.41 18.96
CA ARG A 799 26.93 18.90 19.33
C ARG A 799 27.31 19.34 20.73
N LEU A 800 27.80 18.42 21.55
CA LEU A 800 28.39 18.73 22.85
C LEU A 800 29.91 18.56 22.75
N LEU A 801 30.65 19.66 22.75
CA LEU A 801 32.10 19.67 22.85
C LEU A 801 32.51 20.00 24.29
N TYR A 802 32.53 18.95 25.09
CA TYR A 802 32.99 18.97 26.47
C TYR A 802 34.02 17.84 26.65
N ASP A 803 34.83 17.87 27.71
CA ASP A 803 35.80 16.80 27.96
C ASP A 803 35.04 15.50 28.28
N ASN A 804 34.90 14.62 27.28
CA ASN A 804 34.17 13.37 27.40
C ASN A 804 34.71 12.47 28.52
N GLN A 805 35.99 12.61 28.91
CA GLN A 805 36.53 11.87 30.06
C GLN A 805 35.93 12.32 31.38
N GLN A 806 35.51 13.58 31.50
CA GLN A 806 34.82 14.12 32.67
C GLN A 806 33.34 13.75 32.69
N LEU A 807 32.74 13.51 31.53
CA LEU A 807 31.38 12.99 31.41
C LEU A 807 31.32 11.49 31.74
N ILE A 808 32.37 10.72 31.46
CA ILE A 808 32.38 9.29 31.73
C ILE A 808 32.62 9.02 33.22
N VAL A 809 31.58 8.66 33.96
CA VAL A 809 31.72 8.21 35.35
C VAL A 809 32.32 6.79 35.44
N ALA A 810 32.97 6.48 36.57
CA ALA A 810 33.63 5.19 36.79
C ALA A 810 32.67 4.00 36.62
N GLU A 811 31.42 4.17 37.02
CA GLU A 811 30.34 3.17 37.04
C GLU A 811 29.75 2.85 35.65
N CYS A 812 30.11 3.61 34.60
CA CYS A 812 29.66 3.32 33.24
C CYS A 812 30.14 1.93 32.77
N SER A 813 29.22 1.15 32.20
CA SER A 813 29.55 -0.12 31.54
C SER A 813 30.49 0.12 30.35
N LYS A 814 31.29 -0.88 29.98
CA LYS A 814 32.21 -0.78 28.81
C LYS A 814 31.46 -0.41 27.53
N TYR A 815 30.23 -0.90 27.39
CA TYR A 815 29.38 -0.61 26.24
C TYR A 815 28.87 0.84 26.26
N MET A 816 28.46 1.37 27.42
CA MET A 816 28.09 2.78 27.56
C MET A 816 29.27 3.71 27.22
N LYS A 817 30.46 3.40 27.75
CA LYS A 817 31.68 4.16 27.43
C LYS A 817 31.92 4.21 25.91
N LYS A 818 31.72 3.09 25.22
CA LYS A 818 31.82 3.01 23.76
C LYS A 818 30.82 3.96 23.10
N ILE A 819 29.52 3.88 23.45
CA ILE A 819 28.45 4.74 22.87
C ILE A 819 28.77 6.23 23.06
N LEU A 820 29.15 6.64 24.28
CA LEU A 820 29.46 8.05 24.57
C LEU A 820 30.67 8.58 23.80
N THR A 821 31.56 7.69 23.35
CA THR A 821 32.74 8.05 22.53
C THR A 821 32.53 7.93 21.02
N MET A 822 31.38 7.44 20.54
CA MET A 822 31.15 7.23 19.10
C MET A 822 31.10 8.54 18.32
N ASP A 823 30.42 9.55 18.85
CA ASP A 823 30.28 10.88 18.27
C ASP A 823 29.92 11.91 19.35
N ASP A 824 29.86 13.18 18.97
CA ASP A 824 29.54 14.32 19.84
C ASP A 824 28.10 14.83 19.69
N TRP A 825 27.21 14.10 19.00
CA TRP A 825 25.81 14.49 18.80
C TRP A 825 24.92 13.97 19.92
N PHE A 826 24.02 14.82 20.42
CA PHE A 826 23.05 14.50 21.45
C PHE A 826 21.69 15.07 21.10
N TYR A 827 20.63 14.34 21.43
CA TYR A 827 19.27 14.85 21.40
C TYR A 827 19.04 15.77 22.60
N ILE A 828 18.31 16.86 22.39
CA ILE A 828 17.77 17.67 23.48
C ILE A 828 16.44 17.05 23.91
N THR A 829 16.37 16.47 25.10
CA THR A 829 15.14 15.82 25.60
C THR A 829 14.27 16.76 26.44
N ASN A 830 14.91 17.73 27.11
CA ASN A 830 14.25 18.77 27.89
C ASN A 830 14.99 20.09 27.70
N ILE A 831 14.24 21.20 27.62
CA ILE A 831 14.76 22.55 27.78
C ILE A 831 13.96 23.22 28.90
N SER A 832 14.65 23.71 29.92
CA SER A 832 14.10 24.54 30.98
C SER A 832 14.61 25.96 30.81
N TYR A 833 13.72 26.89 30.51
CA TYR A 833 14.02 28.31 30.38
C TYR A 833 13.84 28.96 31.75
N GLU A 834 14.84 29.71 32.19
CA GLU A 834 14.78 30.49 33.42
C GLU A 834 15.22 31.91 33.13
N ILE A 835 14.38 32.87 33.50
CA ILE A 835 14.61 34.28 33.24
C ILE A 835 14.37 35.06 34.52
N ASP A 836 15.43 35.67 35.02
CA ASP A 836 15.39 36.40 36.28
C ASP A 836 14.65 37.74 36.14
N SER A 837 14.47 38.44 37.26
CA SER A 837 13.80 39.74 37.31
C SER A 837 14.55 40.86 36.56
N THR A 838 15.81 40.64 36.16
CA THR A 838 16.59 41.57 35.34
C THR A 838 16.43 41.31 33.83
N GLY A 839 15.80 40.19 33.47
CA GLY A 839 15.65 39.70 32.10
C GLY A 839 16.82 38.85 31.61
N MET A 840 17.75 38.49 32.50
CA MET A 840 18.87 37.60 32.16
C MET A 840 18.35 36.17 32.01
N GLU A 841 18.65 35.56 30.87
CA GLU A 841 18.22 34.20 30.55
C GLU A 841 19.35 33.19 30.82
N HIS A 842 19.01 32.18 31.59
CA HIS A 842 19.80 30.97 31.81
C HIS A 842 18.93 29.78 31.49
N ASN A 843 19.40 28.92 30.60
CA ASN A 843 18.65 27.74 30.18
C ASN A 843 19.34 26.49 30.69
N SER A 844 18.56 25.53 31.16
CA SER A 844 19.06 24.18 31.45
C SER A 844 18.57 23.22 30.38
N LEU A 845 19.49 22.47 29.77
CA LEU A 845 19.16 21.46 28.76
C LEU A 845 19.51 20.09 29.30
N THR A 846 18.65 19.12 29.03
CA THR A 846 18.97 17.71 29.22
C THR A 846 19.29 17.07 27.87
N LEU A 847 20.49 16.48 27.78
CA LEU A 847 21.03 15.87 26.57
C LEU A 847 21.13 14.35 26.73
N GLU A 848 20.66 13.60 25.73
CA GLU A 848 20.75 12.13 25.69
C GLU A 848 21.24 11.62 24.33
N LYS A 849 21.84 10.42 24.31
CA LYS A 849 22.21 9.74 23.05
C LYS A 849 21.01 9.11 22.34
N PHE A 850 19.96 8.77 23.10
CA PHE A 850 18.77 8.11 22.60
C PHE A 850 17.55 8.96 22.93
N LEU A 851 16.62 9.07 21.99
CA LEU A 851 15.36 9.79 22.18
C LEU A 851 14.33 8.86 22.83
N ARG A 852 13.58 9.39 23.80
CA ARG A 852 12.41 8.72 24.40
C ARG A 852 11.18 9.53 24.06
N ILE A 853 10.16 8.84 23.59
CA ILE A 853 8.98 9.49 23.03
C ILE A 853 7.77 9.27 23.96
N GLU A 854 7.53 8.06 24.48
CA GLU A 854 6.40 7.85 25.41
C GLU A 854 6.66 8.34 26.83
N ARG A 855 5.56 8.78 27.47
CA ARG A 855 5.47 9.04 28.90
C ARG A 855 4.63 7.94 29.53
N GLU A 856 5.23 7.11 30.39
CA GLU A 856 4.44 6.21 31.23
C GLU A 856 3.61 7.02 32.23
N SER A 857 2.35 6.61 32.41
CA SER A 857 1.45 7.12 33.45
C SER A 857 2.00 6.74 34.84
N GLY A 858 2.88 7.59 35.36
CA GLY A 858 3.59 7.37 36.62
C GLY A 858 4.83 8.25 36.80
N GLN A 859 5.31 8.88 35.72
CA GLN A 859 6.32 9.95 35.78
C GLN A 859 5.61 11.32 35.81
N GLN A 860 5.01 11.65 36.96
CA GLN A 860 4.62 13.02 37.35
C GLN A 860 5.14 13.32 38.75
#